data_AF-A0A3L7K1Z7-F1
#
_entry.id   AF-A0A3L7K1Z7-F1
#
_cell.length_a   1.000
_cell.length_b   1.000
_cell.length_c   1.000
_cell.angle_alpha   90.00
_cell.angle_beta   90.00
_cell.angle_gamma   90.00
#
_symmetry.space_group_name_H-M   'P 1'
#
loop_
_entity.id
_entity.type
_entity.pdbx_description
1 polymer ?
#
loop_
_entity_poly.entity_id
_entity_poly.type
_entity_poly.pdbx_seq_one_letter_code
_entity_poly.pdbx_strand_id
1 'polypeptide(L)'
;MAFQPKSYRKFIATAATATIVASAVAPAASAASFSDVSDRYKDAVDYLVSKDITQGMSATKFGTGMNIKRVDAAVMIAKALKLDTESAPSAGFTDVPERGQGAVNALKAAGIINGKSDTHFGASENMTRAEMAKVIANAYKLTGSEDLPFTDVSDTFAQYVKALYENDITGGKTATHFGSNDNVTRGEFALFVYRAENQTPEVVEVSSVDPVNAKTINVQFNQPLDEKTIDAISVVKGTDAADAGTVTSKLSADGKTLTFKASTYFKGDYTVKVPFEAVKSTKGTFVAPINQKVTVNDMAAPMVSSADAKVKATTDAVKSLTLTFDEEVSSIDFVKINNVNYDSSDITIVGNKATVAVNDLDATKSYDVTVVNATDAVGNVKEVQSAPLSVMVDNKAPSITKVEATGENTVKVTLDKELKDDTLNITGKVGTFDTNIVSDATVNPDNKMEYTLTLDPNYLFKNGNTDTVTFTVAKDALSDDIGNTNADAITKSVMVSKDATAPSVEKVETTVENGDVTGFKVTYSEDVQAVDASKVSVVNSKGEILSFANVASAAVSATDSKQVVFTLDPSIQADKYSFDFAEGFVTDKALSPNKSTANSFTVDVTDADKPVETSFTIADATAADNVVTVDFGEKVKATGNGSALSPAAYQLNGTALPADTKIEFAKTAGVIDQTKVNITLPEGFVKTSDTKAIFRVTGVQTLDNKVNNSFIAPVEVTDNTAPEATSFVATDLDKLTVTYSEALADATAPDVTDEVKLFDSKGASIAITSATVVDGKLVLTVANAAAVSKLTTTTATTVDIKDAAGNKQMENIVVNK
;
A
#
# COMPACT_ATOMS: atom_id res chain seq x y z
N MET A 1 18.46 -15.31 8.46
CA MET A 1 18.88 -13.89 8.49
C MET A 1 18.95 -13.41 7.06
N ALA A 2 18.05 -12.51 6.66
CA ALA A 2 17.95 -12.01 5.28
C ALA A 2 18.92 -10.83 5.08
N PHE A 3 19.75 -10.90 4.05
CA PHE A 3 20.73 -9.88 3.70
C PHE A 3 20.01 -8.67 3.08
N GLN A 4 20.02 -7.54 3.79
CA GLN A 4 19.55 -6.24 3.32
C GLN A 4 20.75 -5.45 2.76
N PRO A 5 20.82 -5.15 1.45
CA PRO A 5 21.83 -4.25 0.93
C PRO A 5 21.45 -2.81 1.32
N LYS A 6 22.31 -2.17 2.13
CA LYS A 6 22.19 -0.75 2.50
C LYS A 6 22.30 0.11 1.24
N SER A 7 21.20 0.74 0.81
CA SER A 7 21.21 1.75 -0.24
C SER A 7 21.81 3.05 0.30
N TYR A 8 23.10 3.26 0.08
CA TYR A 8 23.72 4.57 0.31
C TYR A 8 23.35 5.52 -0.83
N ARG A 9 22.18 6.18 -0.73
CA ARG A 9 21.88 7.39 -1.50
C ARG A 9 22.49 8.59 -0.77
N LYS A 10 23.69 9.00 -1.16
CA LYS A 10 24.27 10.28 -0.77
C LYS A 10 24.33 11.18 -2.00
N PHE A 11 23.51 12.22 -2.00
CA PHE A 11 23.68 13.38 -2.87
C PHE A 11 25.03 14.05 -2.55
N ILE A 12 25.93 14.11 -3.52
CA ILE A 12 27.16 14.92 -3.44
C ILE A 12 26.81 16.29 -4.02
N ALA A 13 26.71 17.29 -3.16
CA ALA A 13 26.83 18.69 -3.54
C ALA A 13 28.32 19.03 -3.62
N THR A 14 28.79 19.40 -4.80
CA THR A 14 30.18 19.74 -5.09
C THR A 14 30.53 21.11 -4.48
N ALA A 15 31.45 21.15 -3.53
CA ALA A 15 32.19 22.37 -3.19
C ALA A 15 33.69 22.03 -3.24
N ALA A 16 34.37 22.58 -4.26
CA ALA A 16 35.79 22.40 -4.49
C ALA A 16 36.61 23.27 -3.54
N THR A 17 37.56 22.66 -2.82
CA THR A 17 38.79 23.34 -2.40
C THR A 17 39.94 22.35 -2.41
N ALA A 18 40.93 22.63 -3.27
CA ALA A 18 42.15 21.87 -3.44
C ALA A 18 43.12 22.11 -2.27
N THR A 19 43.66 21.02 -1.70
CA THR A 19 44.93 21.03 -0.97
C THR A 19 45.73 19.79 -1.34
N ILE A 20 46.86 20.03 -2.02
CA ILE A 20 47.86 19.04 -2.42
C ILE A 20 48.70 18.65 -1.19
N VAL A 21 48.85 17.35 -0.92
CA VAL A 21 50.03 16.81 -0.20
C VAL A 21 50.44 15.47 -0.83
N ALA A 22 51.66 15.45 -1.35
CA ALA A 22 52.46 14.32 -1.85
C ALA A 22 52.67 13.25 -0.75
N SER A 23 53.00 11.97 -0.97
CA SER A 23 53.29 11.12 -2.13
C SER A 23 53.42 9.69 -1.59
N ALA A 24 52.73 8.73 -2.20
CA ALA A 24 53.16 7.33 -2.21
C ALA A 24 53.16 6.90 -3.66
N VAL A 25 54.36 6.77 -4.24
CA VAL A 25 54.57 6.16 -5.56
C VAL A 25 54.21 4.68 -5.46
N ALA A 26 52.93 4.37 -5.64
CA ALA A 26 52.57 3.13 -6.32
C ALA A 26 53.03 3.28 -7.78
N PRO A 27 53.60 2.24 -8.41
CA PRO A 27 53.80 2.28 -9.85
C PRO A 27 52.43 2.56 -10.47
N ALA A 28 52.28 3.70 -11.15
CA ALA A 28 51.20 3.86 -12.10
C ALA A 28 51.35 2.68 -13.07
N ALA A 29 50.45 1.69 -12.96
CA ALA A 29 50.27 0.74 -14.03
C ALA A 29 50.02 1.60 -15.26
N SER A 30 51.00 1.60 -16.17
CA SER A 30 50.86 2.21 -17.49
C SER A 30 49.47 1.84 -17.99
N ALA A 31 48.60 2.83 -18.24
CA ALA A 31 47.38 2.59 -18.98
C ALA A 31 47.84 1.99 -20.30
N ALA A 32 47.78 0.66 -20.41
CA ALA A 32 48.28 -0.05 -21.55
C ALA A 32 47.39 0.38 -22.71
N SER A 33 47.91 1.22 -23.60
CA SER A 33 47.21 1.53 -24.84
C SER A 33 47.21 0.26 -25.67
N PHE A 34 46.10 -0.48 -25.60
CA PHE A 34 45.95 -1.72 -26.35
C PHE A 34 45.81 -1.40 -27.84
N SER A 35 46.69 -1.99 -28.63
CA SER A 35 46.79 -1.73 -30.08
C SER A 35 45.59 -2.27 -30.89
N ASP A 36 44.71 -3.07 -30.28
CA ASP A 36 43.50 -3.64 -30.87
C ASP A 36 42.20 -3.02 -30.31
N VAL A 37 42.30 -1.92 -29.57
CA VAL A 37 41.13 -1.17 -29.09
C VAL A 37 40.90 0.03 -30.00
N SER A 38 39.80 0.00 -30.76
CA SER A 38 39.35 1.15 -31.55
C SER A 38 38.60 2.16 -30.68
N ASP A 39 38.41 3.39 -31.19
CA ASP A 39 37.70 4.47 -30.48
C ASP A 39 36.34 4.03 -29.92
N ARG A 40 35.61 3.19 -30.66
CA ARG A 40 34.33 2.63 -30.23
C ARG A 40 34.38 1.93 -28.86
N TYR A 41 35.48 1.24 -28.57
CA TYR A 41 35.63 0.45 -27.33
C TYR A 41 36.48 1.16 -26.29
N LYS A 42 37.09 2.29 -26.64
CA LYS A 42 38.14 2.92 -25.85
C LYS A 42 37.68 3.29 -24.44
N ASP A 43 36.59 4.05 -24.30
CA ASP A 43 36.12 4.50 -22.98
C ASP A 43 35.70 3.32 -22.08
N ALA A 44 35.03 2.33 -22.68
CA ALA A 44 34.61 1.14 -21.94
C ALA A 44 35.81 0.31 -21.48
N VAL A 45 36.81 0.09 -22.34
CA VAL A 45 38.02 -0.63 -21.97
C VAL A 45 38.82 0.13 -20.91
N ASP A 46 38.99 1.44 -21.09
CA ASP A 46 39.69 2.30 -20.13
C ASP A 46 38.99 2.30 -18.76
N TYR A 47 37.65 2.34 -18.72
CA TYR A 47 36.87 2.20 -17.49
C TYR A 47 37.08 0.85 -16.82
N LEU A 48 36.88 -0.26 -17.55
CA LEU A 48 36.98 -1.59 -16.95
C LEU A 48 38.41 -1.88 -16.43
N VAL A 49 39.44 -1.38 -17.10
CA VAL A 49 40.84 -1.54 -16.65
C VAL A 49 41.14 -0.63 -15.47
N SER A 50 40.74 0.65 -15.51
CA SER A 50 40.99 1.60 -14.41
C SER A 50 40.22 1.28 -13.13
N LYS A 51 39.12 0.51 -13.22
CA LYS A 51 38.34 0.02 -12.07
C LYS A 51 38.76 -1.38 -11.61
N ASP A 52 39.85 -1.92 -12.14
CA ASP A 52 40.34 -3.29 -11.84
C ASP A 52 39.32 -4.41 -12.13
N ILE A 53 38.31 -4.13 -12.97
CA ILE A 53 37.28 -5.09 -13.38
C ILE A 53 37.89 -6.13 -14.32
N THR A 54 38.82 -5.72 -15.18
CA THR A 54 39.48 -6.61 -16.13
C THR A 54 40.89 -6.14 -16.48
N GLN A 55 41.64 -7.01 -17.16
CA GLN A 55 42.97 -6.74 -17.68
C GLN A 55 43.05 -7.12 -19.17
N GLY A 56 44.11 -6.67 -19.85
CA GLY A 56 44.43 -7.11 -21.20
C GLY A 56 44.76 -8.59 -21.28
N MET A 57 44.60 -9.19 -22.46
CA MET A 57 45.02 -10.57 -22.73
C MET A 57 46.53 -10.68 -22.87
N SER A 58 47.18 -9.57 -23.26
CA SER A 58 48.62 -9.36 -23.19
C SER A 58 48.91 -7.90 -22.84
N ALA A 59 50.20 -7.56 -22.68
CA ALA A 59 50.62 -6.18 -22.44
C ALA A 59 50.20 -5.20 -23.56
N THR A 60 49.91 -5.68 -24.78
CA THR A 60 49.61 -4.82 -25.94
C THR A 60 48.27 -5.11 -26.62
N LYS A 61 47.53 -6.14 -26.15
CA LYS A 61 46.24 -6.55 -26.72
C LYS A 61 45.16 -6.75 -25.65
N PHE A 62 43.99 -6.16 -25.84
CA PHE A 62 42.80 -6.37 -25.02
C PHE A 62 41.99 -7.59 -25.47
N GLY A 63 41.97 -7.87 -26.78
CA GLY A 63 41.17 -8.93 -27.38
C GLY A 63 39.74 -8.52 -27.73
N THR A 64 39.52 -7.26 -28.14
CA THR A 64 38.17 -6.69 -28.39
C THR A 64 37.33 -7.53 -29.36
N GLY A 65 37.95 -8.13 -30.39
CA GLY A 65 37.27 -8.99 -31.37
C GLY A 65 37.15 -10.47 -31.00
N MET A 66 37.66 -10.89 -29.83
CA MET A 66 37.54 -12.28 -29.39
C MET A 66 36.22 -12.53 -28.68
N ASN A 67 35.57 -13.66 -28.92
CA ASN A 67 34.38 -14.05 -28.18
C ASN A 67 34.72 -14.27 -26.70
N ILE A 68 33.87 -13.77 -25.80
CA ILE A 68 34.07 -13.90 -24.36
C ILE A 68 33.51 -15.23 -23.85
N LYS A 69 34.31 -15.95 -23.06
CA LYS A 69 33.86 -17.15 -22.37
C LYS A 69 32.94 -16.77 -21.21
N ARG A 70 31.96 -17.61 -20.94
CA ARG A 70 30.96 -17.42 -19.88
C ARG A 70 31.60 -17.26 -18.49
N VAL A 71 32.68 -17.98 -18.21
CA VAL A 71 33.44 -17.83 -16.94
C VAL A 71 34.17 -16.50 -16.84
N ASP A 72 34.70 -15.96 -17.94
CA ASP A 72 35.40 -14.68 -17.94
C ASP A 72 34.42 -13.52 -17.76
N ALA A 73 33.24 -13.61 -18.38
CA ALA A 73 32.14 -12.68 -18.16
C ALA A 73 31.68 -12.67 -16.68
N ALA A 74 31.53 -13.85 -16.07
CA ALA A 74 31.15 -13.98 -14.67
C ALA A 74 32.17 -13.33 -13.73
N VAL A 75 33.48 -13.54 -13.95
CA VAL A 75 34.53 -12.90 -13.16
C VAL A 75 34.47 -11.38 -13.27
N MET A 76 34.28 -10.84 -14.47
CA MET A 76 34.21 -9.39 -14.66
C MET A 76 32.95 -8.78 -14.01
N ILE A 77 31.79 -9.42 -14.10
CA ILE A 77 30.55 -8.89 -13.50
C ILE A 77 30.63 -8.96 -11.98
N ALA A 78 31.14 -10.05 -11.40
CA ALA A 78 31.33 -10.14 -9.96
C ALA A 78 32.26 -9.02 -9.43
N LYS A 79 33.31 -8.67 -10.19
CA LYS A 79 34.20 -7.56 -9.87
C LYS A 79 33.55 -6.18 -10.04
N ALA A 80 32.81 -5.97 -11.13
CA ALA A 80 32.08 -4.72 -11.35
C ALA A 80 31.10 -4.43 -10.20
N LEU A 81 30.36 -5.47 -9.79
CA LEU A 81 29.41 -5.41 -8.67
C LEU A 81 30.07 -5.48 -7.28
N LYS A 82 31.39 -5.68 -7.20
CA LYS A 82 32.16 -5.85 -5.96
C LYS A 82 31.56 -6.89 -5.00
N LEU A 83 31.14 -8.04 -5.55
CA LEU A 83 30.57 -9.13 -4.75
C LEU A 83 31.66 -9.83 -3.92
N ASP A 84 31.26 -10.34 -2.75
CA ASP A 84 32.11 -11.24 -1.96
C ASP A 84 32.20 -12.60 -2.67
N THR A 85 33.36 -12.87 -3.27
CA THR A 85 33.65 -14.12 -3.98
C THR A 85 34.32 -15.18 -3.10
N GLU A 86 34.77 -14.82 -1.90
CA GLU A 86 35.51 -15.73 -1.00
C GLU A 86 34.55 -16.52 -0.10
N SER A 87 33.50 -15.86 0.39
CA SER A 87 32.53 -16.48 1.31
C SER A 87 31.28 -17.03 0.61
N ALA A 88 31.21 -16.95 -0.71
CA ALA A 88 30.01 -17.33 -1.46
C ALA A 88 29.75 -18.86 -1.41
N PRO A 89 28.50 -19.30 -1.15
CA PRO A 89 28.16 -20.72 -1.10
C PRO A 89 28.37 -21.39 -2.46
N SER A 90 28.79 -22.66 -2.44
CA SER A 90 29.02 -23.42 -3.67
C SER A 90 27.78 -23.48 -4.57
N ALA A 91 27.94 -23.14 -5.84
CA ALA A 91 26.87 -23.17 -6.84
C ALA A 91 26.58 -24.59 -7.38
N GLY A 92 27.36 -25.61 -6.99
CA GLY A 92 27.15 -27.01 -7.39
C GLY A 92 27.60 -27.38 -8.81
N PHE A 93 28.20 -26.44 -9.56
CA PHE A 93 28.69 -26.71 -10.91
C PHE A 93 30.04 -27.42 -10.92
N THR A 94 30.16 -28.45 -11.75
CA THR A 94 31.34 -29.33 -11.80
C THR A 94 32.39 -28.92 -12.83
N ASP A 95 32.04 -28.06 -13.78
CA ASP A 95 32.88 -27.66 -14.92
C ASP A 95 33.53 -26.28 -14.76
N VAL A 96 33.40 -25.65 -13.59
CA VAL A 96 33.95 -24.30 -13.32
C VAL A 96 35.39 -24.41 -12.80
N PRO A 97 36.38 -23.81 -13.50
CA PRO A 97 37.77 -23.81 -13.04
C PRO A 97 37.94 -22.96 -11.79
N GLU A 98 38.92 -23.31 -10.94
CA GLU A 98 39.18 -22.68 -9.64
C GLU A 98 39.17 -21.13 -9.70
N ARG A 99 39.82 -20.54 -10.71
CA ARG A 99 39.89 -19.08 -10.92
C ARG A 99 38.52 -18.37 -11.06
N GLY A 100 37.47 -19.12 -11.39
CA GLY A 100 36.11 -18.61 -11.63
C GLY A 100 35.10 -19.08 -10.59
N GLN A 101 35.44 -20.02 -9.71
CA GLN A 101 34.50 -20.63 -8.78
C GLN A 101 33.86 -19.59 -7.86
N GLY A 102 34.66 -18.76 -7.19
CA GLY A 102 34.15 -17.73 -6.28
C GLY A 102 33.19 -16.73 -6.96
N ALA A 103 33.53 -16.28 -8.17
CA ALA A 103 32.69 -15.34 -8.93
C ALA A 103 31.36 -15.98 -9.37
N VAL A 104 31.39 -17.21 -9.88
CA VAL A 104 30.19 -17.93 -10.30
C VAL A 104 29.29 -18.25 -9.09
N ASN A 105 29.87 -18.66 -7.97
CA ASN A 105 29.17 -18.89 -6.72
C ASN A 105 28.43 -17.62 -6.24
N ALA A 106 29.15 -16.49 -6.17
CA ALA A 106 28.58 -15.22 -5.72
C ALA A 106 27.43 -14.75 -6.63
N LEU A 107 27.61 -14.83 -7.95
CA LEU A 107 26.58 -14.42 -8.91
C LEU A 107 25.35 -15.34 -8.88
N LYS A 108 25.54 -16.65 -8.69
CA LYS A 108 24.44 -17.62 -8.55
C LYS A 108 23.66 -17.37 -7.25
N ALA A 109 24.37 -17.15 -6.13
CA ALA A 109 23.77 -16.83 -4.84
C ALA A 109 22.98 -15.51 -4.88
N ALA A 110 23.45 -14.53 -5.65
CA ALA A 110 22.76 -13.26 -5.89
C ALA A 110 21.59 -13.36 -6.89
N GLY A 111 21.34 -14.54 -7.48
CA GLY A 111 20.29 -14.75 -8.49
C GLY A 111 20.57 -14.11 -9.85
N ILE A 112 21.80 -13.67 -10.10
CA ILE A 112 22.18 -12.93 -11.30
C ILE A 112 22.42 -13.86 -12.49
N ILE A 113 23.07 -15.01 -12.25
CA ILE A 113 23.39 -16.01 -13.27
C ILE A 113 22.88 -17.40 -12.90
N ASN A 114 22.57 -18.20 -13.93
CA ASN A 114 22.24 -19.62 -13.81
C ASN A 114 23.15 -20.47 -14.69
N GLY A 115 23.34 -21.74 -14.29
CA GLY A 115 23.97 -22.76 -15.12
C GLY A 115 23.06 -23.18 -16.27
N LYS A 116 23.62 -23.93 -17.23
CA LYS A 116 22.86 -24.56 -18.31
C LYS A 116 22.09 -25.79 -17.82
N SER A 117 22.55 -26.40 -16.73
CA SER A 117 21.82 -27.36 -15.91
C SER A 117 22.17 -27.15 -14.43
N ASP A 118 21.58 -27.96 -13.54
CA ASP A 118 21.84 -27.88 -12.10
C ASP A 118 23.32 -28.15 -11.73
N THR A 119 24.05 -28.92 -12.56
CA THR A 119 25.43 -29.33 -12.30
C THR A 119 26.44 -28.84 -13.34
N HIS A 120 25.98 -28.13 -14.37
CA HIS A 120 26.81 -27.67 -15.49
C HIS A 120 26.61 -26.18 -15.79
N PHE A 121 27.69 -25.40 -15.69
CA PHE A 121 27.70 -23.96 -15.95
C PHE A 121 27.95 -23.62 -17.42
N GLY A 122 28.73 -24.42 -18.14
CA GLY A 122 29.23 -24.11 -19.47
C GLY A 122 30.43 -23.14 -19.42
N ALA A 123 31.35 -23.34 -18.47
CA ALA A 123 32.40 -22.37 -18.14
C ALA A 123 33.31 -22.01 -19.33
N SER A 124 33.61 -22.99 -20.17
CA SER A 124 34.49 -22.84 -21.34
C SER A 124 33.77 -22.37 -22.62
N GLU A 125 32.45 -22.28 -22.59
CA GLU A 125 31.63 -21.91 -23.74
C GLU A 125 31.58 -20.38 -23.91
N ASN A 126 31.37 -19.94 -25.15
CA ASN A 126 31.16 -18.52 -25.44
C ASN A 126 29.76 -18.08 -24.98
N MET A 127 29.67 -16.86 -24.46
CA MET A 127 28.42 -16.29 -24.00
C MET A 127 27.64 -15.68 -25.17
N THR A 128 26.35 -15.97 -25.29
CA THR A 128 25.50 -15.33 -26.31
C THR A 128 25.05 -13.95 -25.87
N ARG A 129 24.64 -13.11 -26.83
CA ARG A 129 24.19 -11.73 -26.55
C ARG A 129 22.91 -11.68 -25.72
N ALA A 130 21.99 -12.62 -25.94
CA ALA A 130 20.78 -12.75 -25.12
C ALA A 130 21.09 -13.19 -23.68
N GLU A 131 22.04 -14.11 -23.51
CA GLU A 131 22.51 -14.49 -22.18
C GLU A 131 23.17 -13.31 -21.46
N MET A 132 23.98 -12.52 -22.16
CA MET A 132 24.58 -11.30 -21.60
C MET A 132 23.51 -10.30 -21.17
N ALA A 133 22.49 -10.07 -22.02
CA ALA A 133 21.40 -9.16 -21.69
C ALA A 133 20.68 -9.57 -20.40
N LYS A 134 20.38 -10.87 -20.24
CA LYS A 134 19.79 -11.41 -19.01
C LYS A 134 20.68 -11.16 -17.78
N VAL A 135 21.97 -11.45 -17.88
CA VAL A 135 22.88 -11.30 -16.74
C VAL A 135 23.02 -9.82 -16.35
N ILE A 136 23.17 -8.91 -17.31
CA ILE A 136 23.27 -7.46 -17.03
C ILE A 136 21.95 -6.91 -16.47
N ALA A 137 20.80 -7.29 -17.03
CA ALA A 137 19.50 -6.89 -16.51
C ALA A 137 19.33 -7.30 -15.04
N ASN A 138 19.69 -8.53 -14.69
CA ASN A 138 19.60 -9.02 -13.31
C ASN A 138 20.62 -8.34 -12.39
N ALA A 139 21.86 -8.18 -12.87
CA ALA A 139 22.96 -7.56 -12.11
C ALA A 139 22.61 -6.14 -11.65
N TYR A 140 22.02 -5.35 -12.54
CA TYR A 140 21.67 -3.95 -12.29
C TYR A 140 20.18 -3.73 -11.99
N LYS A 141 19.41 -4.82 -11.86
CA LYS A 141 17.96 -4.84 -11.58
C LYS A 141 17.16 -3.95 -12.54
N LEU A 142 17.50 -4.01 -13.82
CA LEU A 142 16.90 -3.20 -14.87
C LEU A 142 15.52 -3.75 -15.25
N THR A 143 14.61 -2.84 -15.55
CA THR A 143 13.26 -3.13 -16.04
C THR A 143 13.02 -2.38 -17.34
N GLY A 144 12.19 -2.94 -18.21
CA GLY A 144 11.74 -2.26 -19.42
C GLY A 144 10.42 -2.82 -19.92
N SER A 145 9.59 -1.94 -20.47
CA SER A 145 8.24 -2.22 -20.96
C SER A 145 8.09 -1.91 -22.46
N GLU A 146 8.99 -1.09 -23.01
CA GLU A 146 8.96 -0.70 -24.42
C GLU A 146 8.96 -1.89 -25.39
N ASP A 147 8.30 -1.72 -26.53
CA ASP A 147 8.29 -2.74 -27.57
C ASP A 147 9.63 -2.75 -28.33
N LEU A 148 10.15 -3.96 -28.52
CA LEU A 148 11.42 -4.15 -29.21
C LEU A 148 11.21 -4.06 -30.71
N PRO A 149 12.07 -3.33 -31.44
CA PRO A 149 12.07 -3.36 -32.90
C PRO A 149 12.69 -4.66 -33.47
N PHE A 150 13.15 -5.58 -32.60
CA PHE A 150 13.95 -6.75 -33.00
C PHE A 150 13.10 -8.00 -33.21
N THR A 151 13.29 -8.67 -34.34
CA THR A 151 12.52 -9.87 -34.72
C THR A 151 13.15 -11.19 -34.26
N ASP A 152 14.39 -11.17 -33.79
CA ASP A 152 15.19 -12.35 -33.45
C ASP A 152 15.36 -12.54 -31.93
N VAL A 153 14.55 -11.88 -31.10
CA VAL A 153 14.55 -12.02 -29.64
C VAL A 153 13.41 -12.96 -29.25
N SER A 154 13.73 -14.08 -28.59
CA SER A 154 12.70 -15.00 -28.09
C SER A 154 12.01 -14.47 -26.85
N ASP A 155 10.78 -14.92 -26.58
CA ASP A 155 9.99 -14.52 -25.41
C ASP A 155 10.74 -14.70 -24.09
N THR A 156 11.57 -15.75 -23.99
CA THR A 156 12.40 -16.03 -22.80
C THR A 156 13.40 -14.91 -22.49
N PHE A 157 13.90 -14.22 -23.51
CA PHE A 157 14.88 -13.15 -23.35
C PHE A 157 14.30 -11.75 -23.56
N ALA A 158 13.09 -11.64 -24.11
CA ALA A 158 12.43 -10.39 -24.46
C ALA A 158 12.45 -9.37 -23.32
N GLN A 159 12.06 -9.77 -22.09
CA GLN A 159 12.02 -8.85 -20.95
C GLN A 159 13.39 -8.25 -20.60
N TYR A 160 14.49 -9.01 -20.76
CA TYR A 160 15.83 -8.52 -20.44
C TYR A 160 16.37 -7.64 -21.55
N VAL A 161 16.07 -7.97 -22.81
CA VAL A 161 16.46 -7.12 -23.95
C VAL A 161 15.67 -5.81 -23.92
N LYS A 162 14.38 -5.84 -23.57
CA LYS A 162 13.55 -4.63 -23.30
C LYS A 162 14.20 -3.75 -22.24
N ALA A 163 14.55 -4.34 -21.10
CA ALA A 163 15.21 -3.62 -20.03
C ALA A 163 16.50 -2.93 -20.47
N LEU A 164 17.39 -3.61 -21.21
CA LEU A 164 18.63 -2.99 -21.67
C LEU A 164 18.43 -1.97 -22.80
N TYR A 165 17.42 -2.16 -23.65
CA TYR A 165 17.11 -1.27 -24.76
C TYR A 165 16.52 0.05 -24.27
N GLU A 166 15.51 0.00 -23.38
CA GLU A 166 14.87 1.19 -22.79
C GLU A 166 15.84 1.99 -21.90
N ASN A 167 16.85 1.34 -21.33
CA ASN A 167 17.88 2.01 -20.53
C ASN A 167 19.12 2.40 -21.36
N ASP A 168 19.06 2.43 -22.69
CA ASP A 168 20.17 2.82 -23.59
C ASP A 168 21.49 2.03 -23.41
N ILE A 169 21.44 0.87 -22.77
CA ILE A 169 22.61 0.00 -22.57
C ILE A 169 22.94 -0.71 -23.88
N THR A 170 21.92 -1.06 -24.65
CA THR A 170 22.10 -1.75 -25.94
C THR A 170 21.21 -1.19 -27.04
N GLY A 171 21.71 -1.26 -28.27
CA GLY A 171 20.89 -1.27 -29.48
C GLY A 171 20.95 -2.65 -30.17
N GLY A 172 20.28 -2.75 -31.32
CA GLY A 172 20.42 -3.89 -32.22
C GLY A 172 21.73 -3.88 -32.99
N LYS A 173 22.13 -5.02 -33.54
CA LYS A 173 23.18 -5.08 -34.57
C LYS A 173 22.73 -4.42 -35.88
N THR A 174 21.42 -4.46 -36.14
CA THR A 174 20.73 -3.67 -37.16
C THR A 174 19.47 -3.04 -36.55
N ALA A 175 18.73 -2.25 -37.32
CA ALA A 175 17.47 -1.66 -36.87
C ALA A 175 16.43 -2.70 -36.41
N THR A 176 16.48 -3.93 -36.95
CA THR A 176 15.49 -4.98 -36.68
C THR A 176 16.06 -6.29 -36.14
N HIS A 177 17.37 -6.38 -35.91
CA HIS A 177 18.01 -7.58 -35.38
C HIS A 177 18.90 -7.26 -34.18
N PHE A 178 18.66 -7.95 -33.07
CA PHE A 178 19.45 -7.86 -31.85
C PHE A 178 20.74 -8.68 -31.94
N GLY A 179 20.71 -9.82 -32.62
CA GLY A 179 21.78 -10.82 -32.64
C GLY A 179 21.73 -11.75 -31.43
N SER A 180 20.54 -12.20 -31.03
CA SER A 180 20.29 -12.91 -29.76
C SER A 180 21.18 -14.14 -29.55
N ASN A 181 21.37 -14.93 -30.62
CA ASN A 181 22.15 -16.17 -30.60
C ASN A 181 23.63 -15.97 -30.96
N ASP A 182 24.03 -14.73 -31.30
CA ASP A 182 25.41 -14.44 -31.63
C ASP A 182 26.27 -14.46 -30.37
N ASN A 183 27.48 -14.98 -30.50
CA ASN A 183 28.49 -14.88 -29.45
C ASN A 183 28.90 -13.41 -29.28
N VAL A 184 29.05 -13.01 -28.03
CA VAL A 184 29.47 -11.65 -27.66
C VAL A 184 30.98 -11.56 -27.71
N THR A 185 31.49 -10.51 -28.35
CA THR A 185 32.91 -10.18 -28.31
C THR A 185 33.28 -9.50 -26.99
N ARG A 186 34.52 -9.67 -26.53
CA ARG A 186 35.01 -9.06 -25.28
C ARG A 186 34.90 -7.53 -25.29
N GLY A 187 35.01 -6.90 -26.45
CA GLY A 187 34.77 -5.46 -26.62
C GLY A 187 33.30 -5.08 -26.46
N GLU A 188 32.37 -5.83 -27.06
CA GLU A 188 30.93 -5.61 -26.87
C GLU A 188 30.51 -5.83 -25.41
N PHE A 189 31.07 -6.84 -24.75
CA PHE A 189 30.84 -7.08 -23.33
C PHE A 189 31.28 -5.87 -22.48
N ALA A 190 32.46 -5.30 -22.76
CA ALA A 190 32.94 -4.12 -22.07
C ALA A 190 31.98 -2.93 -22.22
N LEU A 191 31.42 -2.71 -23.41
CA LEU A 191 30.44 -1.65 -23.64
C LEU A 191 29.16 -1.83 -22.82
N PHE A 192 28.64 -3.05 -22.73
CA PHE A 192 27.43 -3.32 -21.93
C PHE A 192 27.66 -3.02 -20.46
N VAL A 193 28.77 -3.51 -19.90
CA VAL A 193 29.12 -3.26 -18.49
C VAL A 193 29.35 -1.78 -18.25
N TYR A 194 30.11 -1.10 -19.12
CA TYR A 194 30.38 0.34 -19.01
C TYR A 194 29.10 1.18 -19.01
N ARG A 195 28.15 0.89 -19.90
CA ARG A 195 26.88 1.62 -19.98
C ARG A 195 25.96 1.33 -18.80
N ALA A 196 25.95 0.09 -18.32
CA ALA A 196 25.19 -0.27 -17.12
C ALA A 196 25.75 0.40 -15.85
N GLU A 197 27.07 0.49 -15.74
CA GLU A 197 27.77 1.15 -14.62
C GLU A 197 27.61 2.69 -14.62
N ASN A 198 27.38 3.30 -15.79
CA ASN A 198 27.28 4.76 -15.94
C ASN A 198 25.85 5.24 -16.23
N GLN A 199 24.83 4.48 -15.82
CA GLN A 199 23.45 4.95 -15.83
C GLN A 199 23.27 6.12 -14.85
N THR A 200 22.89 7.29 -15.37
CA THR A 200 22.33 8.37 -14.55
C THR A 200 20.82 8.15 -14.45
N PRO A 201 20.23 7.94 -13.26
CA PRO A 201 18.79 7.79 -13.15
C PRO A 201 18.12 9.07 -13.62
N GLU A 202 17.20 8.97 -14.58
CA GLU A 202 16.33 10.08 -14.96
C GLU A 202 15.49 10.49 -13.75
N VAL A 203 15.71 11.70 -13.25
CA VAL A 203 14.92 12.28 -12.17
C VAL A 203 13.68 12.90 -12.80
N VAL A 204 12.49 12.54 -12.30
CA VAL A 204 11.27 13.24 -12.66
C VAL A 204 11.24 14.56 -11.89
N GLU A 205 11.16 15.69 -12.59
CA GLU A 205 11.27 17.01 -11.95
C GLU A 205 10.40 18.07 -12.66
N VAL A 206 10.20 19.18 -11.96
CA VAL A 206 9.60 20.40 -12.52
C VAL A 206 10.61 21.08 -13.41
N SER A 207 10.29 21.24 -14.69
CA SER A 207 11.15 21.92 -15.67
C SER A 207 10.96 23.43 -15.63
N SER A 208 9.73 23.92 -15.44
CA SER A 208 9.46 25.36 -15.29
C SER A 208 8.16 25.64 -14.50
N VAL A 209 8.09 26.84 -13.95
CA VAL A 209 6.87 27.43 -13.37
C VAL A 209 6.69 28.80 -13.99
N ASP A 210 5.69 28.92 -14.86
CA ASP A 210 5.49 30.07 -15.73
C ASP A 210 4.17 30.78 -15.36
N PRO A 211 4.22 32.02 -14.82
CA PRO A 211 3.03 32.83 -14.65
C PRO A 211 2.62 33.36 -16.04
N VAL A 212 1.49 32.86 -16.55
CA VAL A 212 1.03 33.17 -17.92
C VAL A 212 0.35 34.53 -17.97
N ASN A 213 -0.51 34.82 -16.97
CA ASN A 213 -1.22 36.09 -16.79
C ASN A 213 -1.71 36.18 -15.33
N ALA A 214 -2.45 37.23 -15.00
CA ALA A 214 -3.03 37.44 -13.67
C ALA A 214 -3.87 36.26 -13.14
N LYS A 215 -4.38 35.34 -13.95
CA LYS A 215 -5.22 34.22 -13.48
C LYS A 215 -4.61 32.83 -13.63
N THR A 216 -3.49 32.71 -14.35
CA THR A 216 -2.99 31.41 -14.80
C THR A 216 -1.51 31.22 -14.50
N ILE A 217 -1.17 30.09 -13.87
CA ILE A 217 0.21 29.62 -13.66
C ILE A 217 0.34 28.23 -14.25
N ASN A 218 1.33 28.02 -15.11
CA ASN A 218 1.67 26.71 -15.67
C ASN A 218 2.87 26.11 -14.94
N VAL A 219 2.80 24.83 -14.63
CA VAL A 219 3.92 24.04 -14.10
C VAL A 219 4.24 22.94 -15.10
N GLN A 220 5.42 23.00 -15.69
CA GLN A 220 5.89 22.01 -16.66
C GLN A 220 6.76 20.95 -15.98
N PHE A 221 6.63 19.70 -16.43
CA PHE A 221 7.39 18.56 -15.95
C PHE A 221 8.15 17.91 -17.11
N ASN A 222 9.33 17.35 -16.82
CA ASN A 222 10.13 16.67 -17.83
C ASN A 222 9.52 15.31 -18.27
N GLN A 223 8.61 14.75 -17.48
CA GLN A 223 7.91 13.48 -17.73
C GLN A 223 6.40 13.59 -17.40
N PRO A 224 5.53 12.78 -18.02
CA PRO A 224 4.09 12.77 -17.73
C PRO A 224 3.75 12.33 -16.30
N LEU A 225 2.78 12.98 -15.67
CA LEU A 225 2.33 12.69 -14.30
C LEU A 225 1.17 11.70 -14.21
N ASP A 226 1.07 10.99 -13.09
CA ASP A 226 -0.12 10.23 -12.69
C ASP A 226 -1.18 11.19 -12.14
N GLU A 227 -2.29 11.32 -12.88
CA GLU A 227 -3.43 12.18 -12.57
C GLU A 227 -3.99 11.96 -11.16
N LYS A 228 -3.86 10.75 -10.59
CA LYS A 228 -4.34 10.46 -9.22
C LYS A 228 -3.51 11.11 -8.11
N THR A 229 -2.34 11.65 -8.46
CA THR A 229 -1.37 12.18 -7.48
C THR A 229 -1.17 13.69 -7.57
N ILE A 230 -1.79 14.36 -8.55
CA ILE A 230 -1.56 15.79 -8.82
C ILE A 230 -2.18 16.71 -7.76
N ASP A 231 -3.19 16.25 -7.03
CA ASP A 231 -3.85 17.01 -5.95
C ASP A 231 -2.89 17.40 -4.81
N ALA A 232 -1.75 16.72 -4.71
CA ALA A 232 -0.71 17.06 -3.75
C ALA A 232 0.11 18.31 -4.15
N ILE A 233 0.05 18.73 -5.42
CA ILE A 233 0.74 19.93 -5.91
C ILE A 233 -0.13 21.15 -5.60
N SER A 234 0.46 22.18 -4.99
CA SER A 234 -0.31 23.37 -4.56
C SER A 234 0.40 24.68 -4.89
N VAL A 235 -0.40 25.74 -5.03
CA VAL A 235 0.07 27.12 -5.12
C VAL A 235 -0.28 27.82 -3.81
N VAL A 236 0.74 28.25 -3.07
CA VAL A 236 0.60 28.88 -1.75
C VAL A 236 0.90 30.37 -1.86
N LYS A 237 0.02 31.23 -1.33
CA LYS A 237 0.25 32.68 -1.29
C LYS A 237 1.39 33.05 -0.34
N GLY A 238 2.26 33.96 -0.79
CA GLY A 238 3.25 34.62 0.05
C GLY A 238 2.61 35.70 0.93
N THR A 239 3.40 36.25 1.85
CA THR A 239 2.93 37.21 2.87
C THR A 239 2.26 38.45 2.28
N ASP A 240 2.81 38.99 1.19
CA ASP A 240 2.34 40.22 0.54
C ASP A 240 1.52 39.96 -0.73
N ALA A 241 1.20 38.70 -1.01
CA ALA A 241 0.45 38.33 -2.20
C ALA A 241 -1.06 38.50 -2.00
N ALA A 242 -1.75 38.91 -3.06
CA ALA A 242 -3.20 39.03 -3.08
C ALA A 242 -3.88 37.67 -2.92
N ASP A 243 -5.12 37.65 -2.43
CA ASP A 243 -5.89 36.42 -2.36
C ASP A 243 -6.41 36.03 -3.76
N ALA A 244 -5.95 34.87 -4.25
CA ALA A 244 -6.32 34.33 -5.55
C ALA A 244 -7.69 33.62 -5.54
N GLY A 245 -8.35 33.54 -4.38
CA GLY A 245 -9.61 32.84 -4.21
C GLY A 245 -9.43 31.33 -4.40
N THR A 246 -10.44 30.67 -4.96
CA THR A 246 -10.36 29.24 -5.28
C THR A 246 -9.38 29.05 -6.43
N VAL A 247 -8.38 28.20 -6.23
CA VAL A 247 -7.42 27.79 -7.27
C VAL A 247 -7.74 26.36 -7.69
N THR A 248 -8.10 26.17 -8.95
CA THR A 248 -8.30 24.86 -9.56
C THR A 248 -7.07 24.46 -10.37
N SER A 249 -6.87 23.16 -10.58
CA SER A 249 -5.78 22.65 -11.42
C SER A 249 -6.32 21.73 -12.51
N LYS A 250 -5.65 21.71 -13.68
CA LYS A 250 -5.98 20.82 -14.80
C LYS A 250 -4.71 20.34 -15.46
N LEU A 251 -4.57 19.02 -15.61
CA LEU A 251 -3.45 18.40 -16.31
C LEU A 251 -3.70 18.43 -17.83
N SER A 252 -2.65 18.71 -18.61
CA SER A 252 -2.68 18.64 -20.07
C SER A 252 -2.84 17.19 -20.56
N ALA A 253 -3.29 17.02 -21.81
CA ALA A 253 -3.50 15.70 -22.41
C ALA A 253 -2.22 14.85 -22.53
N ASP A 254 -1.05 15.49 -22.62
CA ASP A 254 0.26 14.82 -22.62
C ASP A 254 0.79 14.52 -21.21
N GLY A 255 0.09 14.95 -20.17
CA GLY A 255 0.44 14.74 -18.77
C GLY A 255 1.61 15.59 -18.26
N LYS A 256 2.15 16.52 -19.07
CA LYS A 256 3.40 17.24 -18.76
C LYS A 256 3.22 18.68 -18.26
N THR A 257 2.02 19.25 -18.39
CA THR A 257 1.72 20.62 -17.96
C THR A 257 0.54 20.60 -17.00
N LEU A 258 0.75 21.04 -15.77
CA LEU A 258 -0.32 21.30 -14.81
C LEU A 258 -0.66 22.79 -14.83
N THR A 259 -1.88 23.13 -15.20
CA THR A 259 -2.37 24.51 -15.27
C THR A 259 -3.15 24.84 -14.00
N PHE A 260 -2.74 25.86 -13.25
CA PHE A 260 -3.49 26.40 -12.12
C PHE A 260 -4.29 27.64 -12.56
N LYS A 261 -5.60 27.67 -12.28
CA LYS A 261 -6.50 28.80 -12.58
C LYS A 261 -7.10 29.36 -11.30
N ALA A 262 -6.90 30.66 -11.07
CA ALA A 262 -7.49 31.40 -9.94
C ALA A 262 -8.92 31.88 -10.27
N SER A 263 -9.81 31.90 -9.27
CA SER A 263 -11.15 32.49 -9.41
C SER A 263 -11.12 34.03 -9.40
N THR A 264 -10.16 34.63 -8.68
CA THR A 264 -9.91 36.08 -8.71
C THR A 264 -8.69 36.39 -9.57
N TYR A 265 -7.52 36.66 -8.98
CA TYR A 265 -6.25 36.86 -9.67
C TYR A 265 -5.07 36.63 -8.71
N PHE A 266 -3.97 36.13 -9.26
CA PHE A 266 -2.66 36.11 -8.65
C PHE A 266 -2.00 37.50 -8.77
N LYS A 267 -1.50 38.03 -7.65
CA LYS A 267 -0.67 39.23 -7.62
C LYS A 267 0.33 39.17 -6.47
N GLY A 268 1.61 39.36 -6.76
CA GLY A 268 2.70 39.22 -5.80
C GLY A 268 3.36 37.84 -5.84
N ASP A 269 4.01 37.47 -4.74
CA ASP A 269 4.82 36.25 -4.66
C ASP A 269 3.99 35.03 -4.20
N TYR A 270 3.99 33.97 -5.01
CA TYR A 270 3.42 32.68 -4.66
C TYR A 270 4.53 31.61 -4.64
N THR A 271 4.23 30.46 -4.05
CA THR A 271 5.11 29.29 -4.06
C THR A 271 4.37 28.09 -4.63
N VAL A 272 4.88 27.53 -5.72
CA VAL A 272 4.47 26.21 -6.20
C VAL A 272 5.18 25.16 -5.36
N LYS A 273 4.41 24.27 -4.75
CA LYS A 273 4.90 23.20 -3.89
C LYS A 273 4.63 21.84 -4.51
N VAL A 274 5.70 21.08 -4.67
CA VAL A 274 5.66 19.64 -4.91
C VAL A 274 6.19 18.95 -3.65
N PRO A 275 5.34 18.27 -2.87
CA PRO A 275 5.76 17.61 -1.63
C PRO A 275 6.60 16.35 -1.90
N PHE A 276 7.44 15.99 -0.93
CA PHE A 276 8.29 14.81 -0.99
C PHE A 276 7.45 13.53 -1.06
N GLU A 277 7.74 12.67 -2.04
CA GLU A 277 7.13 11.34 -2.21
C GLU A 277 5.58 11.30 -2.25
N ALA A 278 4.92 12.37 -2.72
CA ALA A 278 3.47 12.35 -2.91
C ALA A 278 3.05 12.28 -4.39
N VAL A 279 3.83 12.91 -5.27
CA VAL A 279 3.51 13.02 -6.70
C VAL A 279 4.33 12.01 -7.49
N LYS A 280 3.71 11.32 -8.45
CA LYS A 280 4.36 10.32 -9.29
C LYS A 280 4.21 10.65 -10.77
N SER A 281 5.21 10.22 -11.54
CA SER A 281 5.05 10.03 -12.99
C SER A 281 4.12 8.87 -13.30
N THR A 282 3.67 8.77 -14.55
CA THR A 282 2.95 7.59 -15.06
C THR A 282 3.75 6.30 -14.96
N LYS A 283 5.10 6.39 -14.88
CA LYS A 283 6.01 5.26 -14.63
C LYS A 283 6.14 4.89 -13.14
N GLY A 284 5.44 5.56 -12.23
CA GLY A 284 5.46 5.31 -10.79
C GLY A 284 6.65 5.93 -10.04
N THR A 285 7.58 6.59 -10.74
CA THR A 285 8.72 7.31 -10.15
C THR A 285 8.25 8.60 -9.49
N PHE A 286 8.71 8.87 -8.27
CA PHE A 286 8.38 10.10 -7.55
C PHE A 286 8.99 11.33 -8.22
N VAL A 287 8.20 12.41 -8.27
CA VAL A 287 8.68 13.73 -8.68
C VAL A 287 9.57 14.31 -7.58
N ALA A 288 10.69 14.93 -7.95
CA ALA A 288 11.55 15.63 -7.01
C ALA A 288 10.77 16.75 -6.29
N PRO A 289 10.88 16.86 -4.95
CA PRO A 289 10.17 17.89 -4.22
C PRO A 289 10.71 19.27 -4.56
N ILE A 290 9.82 20.25 -4.68
CA ILE A 290 10.19 21.65 -4.90
C ILE A 290 9.33 22.59 -4.08
N ASN A 291 9.91 23.73 -3.72
CA ASN A 291 9.20 24.90 -3.22
C ASN A 291 9.65 26.09 -4.08
N GLN A 292 9.12 26.17 -5.30
CA GLN A 292 9.56 27.17 -6.27
C GLN A 292 8.74 28.44 -6.11
N LYS A 293 9.42 29.55 -5.82
CA LYS A 293 8.82 30.88 -5.81
C LYS A 293 8.47 31.28 -7.24
N VAL A 294 7.25 31.76 -7.45
CA VAL A 294 6.78 32.39 -8.68
C VAL A 294 6.19 33.75 -8.33
N THR A 295 6.67 34.80 -9.00
CA THR A 295 6.16 36.16 -8.82
C THR A 295 5.19 36.44 -9.95
N VAL A 296 3.92 36.69 -9.62
CA VAL A 296 2.92 37.14 -10.60
C VAL A 296 2.77 38.64 -10.48
N ASN A 297 3.22 39.36 -11.50
CA ASN A 297 3.05 40.80 -11.59
C ASN A 297 2.56 41.15 -12.98
N ASP A 298 1.25 41.04 -13.17
CA ASP A 298 0.65 41.33 -14.47
C ASP A 298 0.66 42.83 -14.75
N MET A 299 1.40 43.21 -15.79
CA MET A 299 1.52 44.56 -16.29
C MET A 299 1.11 44.64 -17.78
N ALA A 300 0.70 43.52 -18.37
CA ALA A 300 0.23 43.49 -19.73
C ALA A 300 -1.20 44.05 -19.75
N ALA A 301 -1.55 44.71 -20.85
CA ALA A 301 -2.90 45.17 -21.08
C ALA A 301 -3.44 44.42 -22.32
N PRO A 302 -4.75 44.14 -22.36
CA PRO A 302 -5.30 43.20 -23.33
C PRO A 302 -5.11 43.70 -24.75
N MET A 303 -4.49 42.87 -25.60
CA MET A 303 -4.24 43.16 -27.00
C MET A 303 -5.22 42.43 -27.90
N VAL A 304 -5.87 43.17 -28.80
CA VAL A 304 -6.77 42.63 -29.81
C VAL A 304 -5.95 41.84 -30.83
N SER A 305 -6.23 40.54 -30.89
CA SER A 305 -5.60 39.60 -31.81
C SER A 305 -6.37 39.48 -33.12
N SER A 306 -7.70 39.60 -33.08
CA SER A 306 -8.54 39.57 -34.28
C SER A 306 -9.86 40.33 -34.08
N ALA A 307 -10.43 40.74 -35.21
CA ALA A 307 -11.80 41.24 -35.33
C ALA A 307 -12.47 40.49 -36.48
N ASP A 308 -13.40 39.59 -36.16
CA ASP A 308 -13.99 38.67 -37.12
C ASP A 308 -15.51 38.81 -37.14
N ALA A 309 -16.10 38.79 -38.34
CA ALA A 309 -17.53 38.69 -38.54
C ALA A 309 -17.86 37.55 -39.49
N LYS A 310 -19.03 36.94 -39.29
CA LYS A 310 -19.58 35.93 -40.19
C LYS A 310 -20.88 36.42 -40.79
N VAL A 311 -21.06 36.19 -42.08
CA VAL A 311 -22.30 36.47 -42.81
C VAL A 311 -22.72 35.24 -43.62
N LYS A 312 -24.02 35.09 -43.86
CA LYS A 312 -24.58 33.98 -44.63
C LYS A 312 -24.25 34.08 -46.12
N ALA A 313 -24.33 35.29 -46.67
CA ALA A 313 -23.86 35.63 -48.01
C ALA A 313 -23.21 37.02 -47.99
N THR A 314 -22.33 37.32 -48.96
CA THR A 314 -21.71 38.65 -49.09
C THR A 314 -22.70 39.77 -49.41
N THR A 315 -23.94 39.42 -49.75
CA THR A 315 -25.05 40.37 -49.94
C THR A 315 -25.73 40.76 -48.63
N ASP A 316 -25.48 40.02 -47.55
CA ASP A 316 -26.04 40.31 -46.23
C ASP A 316 -25.17 41.33 -45.50
N ALA A 317 -25.79 42.15 -44.67
CA ALA A 317 -25.07 43.10 -43.83
C ALA A 317 -24.47 42.41 -42.60
N VAL A 318 -23.29 42.86 -42.17
CA VAL A 318 -22.67 42.47 -40.91
C VAL A 318 -23.42 43.15 -39.77
N LYS A 319 -24.00 42.36 -38.87
CA LYS A 319 -24.79 42.81 -37.72
C LYS A 319 -24.09 42.67 -36.38
N SER A 320 -23.06 41.83 -36.34
CA SER A 320 -22.19 41.68 -35.18
C SER A 320 -20.80 41.24 -35.62
N LEU A 321 -19.82 41.49 -34.75
CA LEU A 321 -18.47 40.97 -34.89
C LEU A 321 -17.93 40.56 -33.52
N THR A 322 -16.96 39.66 -33.52
CA THR A 322 -16.25 39.21 -32.32
C THR A 322 -14.82 39.72 -32.36
N LEU A 323 -14.43 40.38 -31.28
CA LEU A 323 -13.05 40.73 -30.95
C LEU A 323 -12.45 39.62 -30.10
N THR A 324 -11.26 39.14 -30.45
CA THR A 324 -10.51 38.17 -29.63
C THR A 324 -9.28 38.85 -29.07
N PHE A 325 -9.04 38.71 -27.77
CA PHE A 325 -7.87 39.24 -27.07
C PHE A 325 -6.92 38.11 -26.66
N ASP A 326 -5.65 38.45 -26.49
CA ASP A 326 -4.61 37.53 -25.98
C ASP A 326 -4.78 37.17 -24.49
N GLU A 327 -5.57 37.96 -23.75
CA GLU A 327 -5.95 37.72 -22.35
C GLU A 327 -7.40 38.11 -22.04
N GLU A 328 -7.87 37.82 -20.82
CA GLU A 328 -9.24 38.13 -20.39
C GLU A 328 -9.45 39.66 -20.30
N VAL A 329 -10.59 40.13 -20.82
CA VAL A 329 -10.98 41.55 -20.79
C VAL A 329 -12.09 41.75 -19.77
N SER A 330 -12.00 42.81 -18.99
CA SER A 330 -12.99 43.19 -17.97
C SER A 330 -13.91 44.31 -18.44
N SER A 331 -13.38 45.29 -19.17
CA SER A 331 -14.19 46.39 -19.74
C SER A 331 -13.58 46.95 -21.01
N ILE A 332 -14.43 47.54 -21.86
CA ILE A 332 -14.08 48.34 -23.03
C ILE A 332 -14.97 49.59 -22.97
N ASP A 333 -14.41 50.77 -23.17
CA ASP A 333 -15.21 52.00 -23.15
C ASP A 333 -16.13 52.07 -24.38
N PHE A 334 -15.54 51.99 -25.56
CA PHE A 334 -16.28 51.90 -26.83
C PHE A 334 -15.42 51.29 -27.94
N VAL A 335 -16.10 50.81 -28.98
CA VAL A 335 -15.52 50.35 -30.24
C VAL A 335 -15.94 51.30 -31.35
N LYS A 336 -15.01 51.72 -32.21
CA LYS A 336 -15.28 52.61 -33.34
C LYS A 336 -15.04 51.91 -34.67
N ILE A 337 -16.04 51.96 -35.55
CA ILE A 337 -16.01 51.35 -36.89
C ILE A 337 -16.71 52.30 -37.86
N ASN A 338 -16.08 52.59 -39.01
CA ASN A 338 -16.66 53.45 -40.04
C ASN A 338 -17.18 54.82 -39.51
N ASN A 339 -16.42 55.45 -38.59
CA ASN A 339 -16.80 56.68 -37.90
C ASN A 339 -18.04 56.62 -36.98
N VAL A 340 -18.55 55.43 -36.68
CA VAL A 340 -19.60 55.21 -35.68
C VAL A 340 -18.98 54.63 -34.42
N ASN A 341 -19.39 55.11 -33.24
CA ASN A 341 -19.01 54.56 -31.95
C ASN A 341 -20.10 53.60 -31.45
N TYR A 342 -19.68 52.48 -30.89
CA TYR A 342 -20.50 51.45 -30.24
C TYR A 342 -20.05 51.39 -28.78
N ASP A 343 -20.94 51.78 -27.88
CA ASP A 343 -20.62 51.96 -26.47
C ASP A 343 -20.76 50.63 -25.71
N SER A 344 -20.48 50.63 -24.40
CA SER A 344 -20.56 49.44 -23.55
C SER A 344 -21.92 48.71 -23.58
N SER A 345 -23.02 49.37 -23.97
CA SER A 345 -24.34 48.72 -24.15
C SER A 345 -24.43 47.83 -25.38
N ASP A 346 -23.57 48.06 -26.37
CA ASP A 346 -23.51 47.29 -27.62
C ASP A 346 -22.46 46.16 -27.54
N ILE A 347 -21.74 46.06 -26.42
CA ILE A 347 -20.58 45.18 -26.24
C ILE A 347 -20.86 44.17 -25.12
N THR A 348 -20.81 42.89 -25.45
CA THR A 348 -20.89 41.78 -24.48
C THR A 348 -19.53 41.11 -24.34
N ILE A 349 -18.96 41.11 -23.14
CA ILE A 349 -17.63 40.55 -22.86
C ILE A 349 -17.76 39.22 -22.12
N VAL A 350 -17.09 38.18 -22.63
CA VAL A 350 -17.00 36.86 -22.01
C VAL A 350 -15.57 36.35 -22.12
N GLY A 351 -14.85 36.33 -20.99
CA GLY A 351 -13.45 35.91 -20.94
C GLY A 351 -12.56 36.83 -21.79
N ASN A 352 -11.88 36.27 -22.79
CA ASN A 352 -11.02 37.01 -23.72
C ASN A 352 -11.72 37.43 -25.02
N LYS A 353 -13.06 37.37 -25.07
CA LYS A 353 -13.84 37.75 -26.26
C LYS A 353 -14.81 38.87 -25.95
N ALA A 354 -14.97 39.79 -26.90
CA ALA A 354 -16.01 40.82 -26.87
C ALA A 354 -16.84 40.77 -28.15
N THR A 355 -18.14 40.58 -28.03
CA THR A 355 -19.09 40.63 -29.16
C THR A 355 -19.67 42.03 -29.24
N VAL A 356 -19.55 42.66 -30.42
CA VAL A 356 -20.05 44.02 -30.68
C VAL A 356 -21.24 43.94 -31.62
N ALA A 357 -22.40 44.44 -31.20
CA ALA A 357 -23.57 44.62 -32.06
C ALA A 357 -23.37 45.88 -32.94
N VAL A 358 -23.54 45.75 -34.25
CA VAL A 358 -23.28 46.84 -35.22
C VAL A 358 -24.46 47.09 -36.15
N ASN A 359 -24.56 48.33 -36.65
CA ASN A 359 -25.66 48.80 -37.51
C ASN A 359 -25.40 48.49 -38.99
N ASP A 360 -25.63 47.25 -39.40
CA ASP A 360 -25.65 46.78 -40.80
C ASP A 360 -24.45 47.26 -41.65
N LEU A 361 -23.23 46.78 -41.36
CA LEU A 361 -22.05 47.09 -42.18
C LEU A 361 -22.06 46.29 -43.48
N ASP A 362 -21.52 46.87 -44.56
CA ASP A 362 -21.46 46.27 -45.88
C ASP A 362 -20.36 45.20 -45.94
N ALA A 363 -20.74 43.92 -46.01
CA ALA A 363 -19.82 42.78 -45.98
C ALA A 363 -18.78 42.78 -47.13
N THR A 364 -18.96 43.59 -48.18
CA THR A 364 -18.01 43.69 -49.30
C THR A 364 -16.90 44.72 -49.09
N LYS A 365 -17.00 45.54 -48.04
CA LYS A 365 -16.04 46.62 -47.74
C LYS A 365 -15.06 46.21 -46.64
N SER A 366 -13.87 46.77 -46.70
CA SER A 366 -12.86 46.66 -45.64
C SER A 366 -13.10 47.73 -44.58
N TYR A 367 -13.03 47.33 -43.31
CA TYR A 367 -13.16 48.20 -42.16
C TYR A 367 -11.99 47.99 -41.19
N ASP A 368 -11.55 49.06 -40.55
CA ASP A 368 -10.69 48.98 -39.36
C ASP A 368 -11.56 49.11 -38.11
N VAL A 369 -11.40 48.18 -37.18
CA VAL A 369 -12.09 48.18 -35.88
C VAL A 369 -11.17 48.76 -34.85
N THR A 370 -11.52 49.92 -34.29
CA THR A 370 -10.74 50.59 -33.24
C THR A 370 -11.36 50.33 -31.88
N VAL A 371 -10.61 49.74 -30.96
CA VAL A 371 -11.01 49.47 -29.57
C VAL A 371 -10.36 50.50 -28.67
N VAL A 372 -11.14 51.11 -27.77
CA VAL A 372 -10.68 52.15 -26.85
C VAL A 372 -10.80 51.68 -25.39
N ASN A 373 -9.73 51.86 -24.63
CA ASN A 373 -9.62 51.54 -23.20
C ASN A 373 -10.03 50.10 -22.83
N ALA A 374 -9.52 49.12 -23.58
CA ALA A 374 -9.67 47.71 -23.17
C ALA A 374 -8.89 47.49 -21.87
N THR A 375 -9.57 47.03 -20.82
CA THR A 375 -9.03 46.92 -19.46
C THR A 375 -9.11 45.48 -18.97
N ASP A 376 -8.05 44.96 -18.36
CA ASP A 376 -8.04 43.64 -17.72
C ASP A 376 -8.62 43.66 -16.29
N ALA A 377 -8.55 42.52 -15.59
CA ALA A 377 -9.05 42.39 -14.22
C ALA A 377 -8.17 43.09 -13.16
N VAL A 378 -6.92 43.41 -13.49
CA VAL A 378 -5.95 44.05 -12.58
C VAL A 378 -5.91 45.57 -12.79
N GLY A 379 -6.60 46.08 -13.81
CA GLY A 379 -6.75 47.48 -14.15
C GLY A 379 -5.71 47.97 -15.17
N ASN A 380 -4.98 47.08 -15.85
CA ASN A 380 -4.11 47.47 -16.95
C ASN A 380 -4.96 47.84 -18.16
N VAL A 381 -4.74 49.04 -18.70
CA VAL A 381 -5.56 49.61 -19.78
C VAL A 381 -4.75 49.73 -21.06
N LYS A 382 -5.29 49.23 -22.17
CA LYS A 382 -4.82 49.53 -23.51
C LYS A 382 -5.66 50.67 -24.08
N GLU A 383 -5.09 51.87 -24.12
CA GLU A 383 -5.82 53.10 -24.48
C GLU A 383 -6.48 53.04 -25.85
N VAL A 384 -5.72 52.69 -26.91
CA VAL A 384 -6.25 52.56 -28.27
C VAL A 384 -5.53 51.43 -29.00
N GLN A 385 -6.30 50.62 -29.71
CA GLN A 385 -5.79 49.56 -30.59
C GLN A 385 -6.74 49.33 -31.78
N SER A 386 -6.20 48.79 -32.87
CA SER A 386 -6.99 48.56 -34.08
C SER A 386 -6.68 47.19 -34.70
N ALA A 387 -7.71 46.53 -35.23
CA ALA A 387 -7.59 45.32 -36.02
C ALA A 387 -8.45 45.43 -37.29
N PRO A 388 -8.00 44.92 -38.45
CA PRO A 388 -8.83 44.88 -39.65
C PRO A 388 -10.00 43.90 -39.43
N LEU A 389 -11.20 44.30 -39.84
CA LEU A 389 -12.36 43.40 -39.82
C LEU A 389 -12.22 42.35 -40.92
N SER A 390 -12.13 41.09 -40.50
CA SER A 390 -12.18 39.92 -41.38
C SER A 390 -13.62 39.41 -41.47
N VAL A 391 -14.22 39.51 -42.66
CA VAL A 391 -15.59 39.02 -42.90
C VAL A 391 -15.52 37.69 -43.64
N MET A 392 -16.10 36.64 -43.05
CA MET A 392 -16.16 35.30 -43.64
C MET A 392 -17.59 34.93 -44.05
N VAL A 393 -17.73 34.22 -45.16
CA VAL A 393 -19.01 33.64 -45.58
C VAL A 393 -19.17 32.27 -44.95
N ASP A 394 -20.26 32.06 -44.21
CA ASP A 394 -20.67 30.76 -43.68
C ASP A 394 -22.10 30.47 -44.13
N ASN A 395 -22.24 29.62 -45.14
CA ASN A 395 -23.53 29.22 -45.72
C ASN A 395 -23.97 27.80 -45.28
N LYS A 396 -23.25 27.19 -44.34
CA LYS A 396 -23.55 25.82 -43.90
C LYS A 396 -24.57 25.86 -42.77
N ALA A 397 -25.72 25.22 -42.95
CA ALA A 397 -26.70 25.08 -41.87
C ALA A 397 -26.23 24.14 -40.76
N PRO A 398 -26.68 24.33 -39.50
CA PRO A 398 -26.50 23.35 -38.44
C PRO A 398 -27.15 22.01 -38.78
N SER A 399 -26.55 20.91 -38.32
CA SER A 399 -27.03 19.55 -38.49
C SER A 399 -26.72 18.69 -37.26
N ILE A 400 -27.49 17.62 -37.07
CA ILE A 400 -27.22 16.60 -36.05
C ILE A 400 -26.12 15.65 -36.53
N THR A 401 -25.02 15.59 -35.78
CA THR A 401 -23.91 14.65 -36.04
C THR A 401 -24.15 13.31 -35.36
N LYS A 402 -24.65 13.33 -34.12
CA LYS A 402 -24.78 12.13 -33.29
C LYS A 402 -26.02 12.21 -32.39
N VAL A 403 -26.64 11.05 -32.15
CA VAL A 403 -27.60 10.83 -31.07
C VAL A 403 -27.15 9.61 -30.28
N GLU A 404 -27.11 9.70 -28.96
CA GLU A 404 -26.65 8.64 -28.09
C GLU A 404 -27.49 8.55 -26.81
N ALA A 405 -27.90 7.35 -26.44
CA ALA A 405 -28.60 7.13 -25.19
C ALA A 405 -27.62 7.34 -24.03
N THR A 406 -27.99 8.19 -23.09
CA THR A 406 -27.21 8.48 -21.87
C THR A 406 -27.85 7.90 -20.63
N GLY A 407 -29.08 7.41 -20.73
CA GLY A 407 -29.83 6.74 -19.69
C GLY A 407 -31.10 6.11 -20.24
N GLU A 408 -31.97 5.63 -19.35
CA GLU A 408 -33.22 4.95 -19.74
C GLU A 408 -34.20 5.87 -20.47
N ASN A 409 -34.26 7.16 -20.07
CA ASN A 409 -35.09 8.18 -20.69
C ASN A 409 -34.31 9.45 -21.05
N THR A 410 -32.99 9.40 -21.11
CA THR A 410 -32.16 10.54 -21.51
C THR A 410 -31.32 10.21 -22.73
N VAL A 411 -31.25 11.16 -23.66
CA VAL A 411 -30.49 11.02 -24.91
C VAL A 411 -29.69 12.28 -25.13
N LYS A 412 -28.39 12.14 -25.40
CA LYS A 412 -27.56 13.25 -25.84
C LYS A 412 -27.61 13.38 -27.36
N VAL A 413 -27.82 14.59 -27.84
CA VAL A 413 -27.76 14.99 -29.24
C VAL A 413 -26.58 15.92 -29.43
N THR A 414 -25.72 15.61 -30.39
CA THR A 414 -24.57 16.44 -30.75
C THR A 414 -24.82 17.07 -32.11
N LEU A 415 -24.58 18.37 -32.21
CA LEU A 415 -24.67 19.16 -33.43
C LEU A 415 -23.27 19.43 -34.00
N ASP A 416 -23.19 19.83 -35.27
CA ASP A 416 -21.93 20.32 -35.87
C ASP A 416 -21.73 21.82 -35.71
N LYS A 417 -22.75 22.54 -35.22
CA LYS A 417 -22.74 23.97 -34.93
C LYS A 417 -23.66 24.31 -33.76
N GLU A 418 -23.36 25.41 -33.07
CA GLU A 418 -24.24 26.02 -32.08
C GLU A 418 -25.53 26.52 -32.73
N LEU A 419 -26.63 26.47 -31.98
CA LEU A 419 -27.93 26.97 -32.43
C LEU A 419 -28.18 28.38 -31.90
N LYS A 420 -28.95 29.13 -32.67
CA LYS A 420 -29.54 30.39 -32.24
C LYS A 420 -30.43 30.17 -31.01
N ASP A 421 -30.27 31.05 -30.03
CA ASP A 421 -31.03 31.07 -28.76
C ASP A 421 -30.89 29.76 -27.95
N ASP A 422 -29.83 28.99 -28.20
CA ASP A 422 -29.56 27.71 -27.55
C ASP A 422 -30.77 26.73 -27.56
N THR A 423 -31.68 26.80 -28.53
CA THR A 423 -32.94 26.05 -28.54
C THR A 423 -32.97 24.93 -29.60
N LEU A 424 -33.13 23.68 -29.17
CA LEU A 424 -33.26 22.52 -30.07
C LEU A 424 -34.72 22.09 -30.22
N ASN A 425 -35.34 22.46 -31.36
CA ASN A 425 -36.70 22.04 -31.71
C ASN A 425 -36.71 20.64 -32.33
N ILE A 426 -36.84 19.61 -31.49
CA ILE A 426 -36.79 18.21 -31.90
C ILE A 426 -37.99 17.43 -31.34
N THR A 427 -38.52 16.51 -32.16
CA THR A 427 -39.56 15.58 -31.74
C THR A 427 -39.01 14.16 -31.71
N GLY A 428 -39.51 13.30 -30.83
CA GLY A 428 -39.12 11.91 -30.73
C GLY A 428 -40.34 11.01 -30.71
N LYS A 429 -40.28 9.89 -31.43
CA LYS A 429 -41.32 8.85 -31.45
C LYS A 429 -40.72 7.50 -31.15
N VAL A 430 -41.39 6.69 -30.34
CA VAL A 430 -41.00 5.30 -30.06
C VAL A 430 -41.85 4.34 -30.89
N GLY A 431 -41.22 3.40 -31.60
CA GLY A 431 -41.92 2.41 -32.42
C GLY A 431 -42.92 3.02 -33.41
N THR A 432 -44.20 2.58 -33.34
CA THR A 432 -45.31 3.07 -34.19
C THR A 432 -46.18 4.13 -33.51
N PHE A 433 -45.80 4.64 -32.33
CA PHE A 433 -46.57 5.67 -31.65
C PHE A 433 -46.41 7.02 -32.36
N ASP A 434 -47.52 7.73 -32.54
CA ASP A 434 -47.52 9.05 -33.21
C ASP A 434 -47.32 10.24 -32.26
N THR A 435 -47.26 9.99 -30.95
CA THR A 435 -47.05 11.01 -29.93
C THR A 435 -45.58 11.43 -29.85
N ASN A 436 -45.33 12.75 -29.74
CA ASN A 436 -44.00 13.26 -29.38
C ASN A 436 -43.71 12.93 -27.91
N ILE A 437 -42.62 12.20 -27.66
CA ILE A 437 -42.20 11.81 -26.31
C ILE A 437 -41.04 12.64 -25.77
N VAL A 438 -40.51 13.61 -26.53
CA VAL A 438 -39.50 14.55 -26.00
C VAL A 438 -40.23 15.54 -25.10
N SER A 439 -39.95 15.49 -23.80
CA SER A 439 -40.55 16.35 -22.78
C SER A 439 -39.70 17.58 -22.50
N ASP A 440 -38.37 17.46 -22.64
CA ASP A 440 -37.42 18.55 -22.44
C ASP A 440 -36.20 18.39 -23.35
N ALA A 441 -35.56 19.51 -23.69
CA ALA A 441 -34.31 19.56 -24.43
C ALA A 441 -33.40 20.64 -23.83
N THR A 442 -32.46 20.23 -22.98
CA THR A 442 -31.56 21.14 -22.26
C THR A 442 -30.21 21.24 -22.96
N VAL A 443 -29.73 22.45 -23.21
CA VAL A 443 -28.40 22.72 -23.80
C VAL A 443 -27.28 22.47 -22.77
N ASN A 444 -26.14 21.95 -23.24
CA ASN A 444 -24.91 21.92 -22.45
C ASN A 444 -24.31 23.34 -22.35
N PRO A 445 -24.21 23.95 -21.16
CA PRO A 445 -23.76 25.33 -21.00
C PRO A 445 -22.29 25.55 -21.37
N ASP A 446 -21.46 24.49 -21.37
CA ASP A 446 -20.02 24.59 -21.61
C ASP A 446 -19.66 24.54 -23.09
N ASN A 447 -20.45 23.83 -23.92
CA ASN A 447 -20.14 23.64 -25.34
C ASN A 447 -21.23 24.10 -26.32
N LYS A 448 -22.48 24.32 -25.86
CA LYS A 448 -23.63 24.78 -26.66
C LYS A 448 -23.97 23.98 -27.94
N MET A 449 -23.24 22.90 -28.20
CA MET A 449 -23.40 22.02 -29.37
C MET A 449 -23.97 20.66 -28.96
N GLU A 450 -24.03 20.36 -27.67
CA GLU A 450 -24.64 19.17 -27.12
C GLU A 450 -25.91 19.53 -26.37
N TYR A 451 -26.93 18.67 -26.54
CA TYR A 451 -28.22 18.80 -25.90
C TYR A 451 -28.58 17.49 -25.23
N THR A 452 -29.08 17.55 -24.00
CA THR A 452 -29.66 16.41 -23.31
C THR A 452 -31.17 16.48 -23.47
N LEU A 453 -31.73 15.50 -24.16
CA LEU A 453 -33.16 15.30 -24.28
C LEU A 453 -33.66 14.45 -23.11
N THR A 454 -34.76 14.86 -22.52
CA THR A 454 -35.54 14.04 -21.60
C THR A 454 -36.74 13.48 -22.35
N LEU A 455 -36.94 12.17 -22.22
CA LEU A 455 -38.07 11.45 -22.81
C LEU A 455 -39.14 11.18 -21.74
N ASP A 456 -40.40 11.23 -22.14
CA ASP A 456 -41.52 10.86 -21.29
C ASP A 456 -41.50 9.34 -21.02
N PRO A 457 -41.23 8.91 -19.77
CA PRO A 457 -41.13 7.50 -19.43
C PRO A 457 -42.45 6.75 -19.58
N ASN A 458 -43.60 7.44 -19.65
CA ASN A 458 -44.90 6.79 -19.82
C ASN A 458 -45.05 6.05 -21.15
N TYR A 459 -44.18 6.31 -22.13
CA TYR A 459 -44.18 5.68 -23.45
C TYR A 459 -43.06 4.66 -23.65
N LEU A 460 -42.11 4.57 -22.70
CA LEU A 460 -40.96 3.67 -22.79
C LEU A 460 -41.24 2.32 -22.11
N PHE A 461 -40.56 1.30 -22.60
CA PHE A 461 -40.45 -0.08 -22.11
C PHE A 461 -41.79 -0.80 -21.90
N LYS A 462 -42.80 -0.50 -22.73
CA LYS A 462 -44.14 -1.15 -22.61
C LYS A 462 -44.13 -2.63 -22.94
N ASN A 463 -43.26 -3.07 -23.85
CA ASN A 463 -43.21 -4.44 -24.38
C ASN A 463 -41.77 -4.98 -24.45
N GLY A 464 -40.95 -4.77 -23.41
CA GLY A 464 -39.58 -5.30 -23.34
C GLY A 464 -38.63 -4.42 -22.56
N ASN A 465 -37.32 -4.71 -22.68
CA ASN A 465 -36.25 -3.98 -21.98
C ASN A 465 -35.54 -2.95 -22.86
N THR A 466 -35.95 -2.77 -24.11
CA THR A 466 -35.32 -1.83 -25.04
C THR A 466 -36.36 -1.19 -25.94
N ASP A 467 -36.16 0.07 -26.29
CA ASP A 467 -36.97 0.79 -27.27
C ASP A 467 -36.09 1.55 -28.25
N THR A 468 -36.51 1.58 -29.52
CA THR A 468 -35.87 2.45 -30.52
C THR A 468 -36.69 3.73 -30.65
N VAL A 469 -36.06 4.85 -30.32
CA VAL A 469 -36.63 6.20 -30.42
C VAL A 469 -36.10 6.84 -31.69
N THR A 470 -37.01 7.29 -32.54
CA THR A 470 -36.71 8.01 -33.77
C THR A 470 -36.99 9.49 -33.57
N PHE A 471 -35.92 10.29 -33.59
CA PHE A 471 -35.95 11.74 -33.50
C PHE A 471 -36.07 12.37 -34.87
N THR A 472 -36.92 13.39 -34.97
CA THR A 472 -37.13 14.18 -36.18
C THR A 472 -37.03 15.67 -35.84
N VAL A 473 -36.11 16.35 -36.52
CA VAL A 473 -36.08 17.80 -36.62
C VAL A 473 -36.73 18.19 -37.94
N ALA A 474 -37.72 19.07 -37.89
CA ALA A 474 -38.42 19.53 -39.09
C ALA A 474 -37.48 20.33 -40.00
N LYS A 475 -37.89 20.50 -41.26
CA LYS A 475 -37.25 21.48 -42.14
C LYS A 475 -37.27 22.86 -41.49
N ASP A 476 -36.18 23.60 -41.63
CA ASP A 476 -35.97 24.96 -41.11
C ASP A 476 -35.99 25.12 -39.58
N ALA A 477 -36.00 24.02 -38.81
CA ALA A 477 -36.09 24.06 -37.34
C ALA A 477 -34.75 24.28 -36.63
N LEU A 478 -33.61 23.96 -37.26
CA LEU A 478 -32.28 24.36 -36.78
C LEU A 478 -31.92 25.68 -37.44
N SER A 479 -31.49 26.66 -36.65
CA SER A 479 -30.93 27.93 -37.13
C SER A 479 -29.66 28.24 -36.37
N ASP A 480 -28.63 28.75 -37.05
CA ASP A 480 -27.50 29.42 -36.38
C ASP A 480 -27.79 30.92 -36.21
N ASP A 481 -26.88 31.63 -35.54
CA ASP A 481 -27.01 33.08 -35.24
C ASP A 481 -27.05 33.97 -36.50
N ILE A 482 -26.54 33.48 -37.63
CA ILE A 482 -26.54 34.19 -38.92
C ILE A 482 -27.69 33.77 -39.84
N GLY A 483 -28.59 32.89 -39.35
CA GLY A 483 -29.84 32.51 -40.01
C GLY A 483 -29.71 31.45 -41.11
N ASN A 484 -28.67 30.60 -41.07
CA ASN A 484 -28.65 29.38 -41.88
C ASN A 484 -29.58 28.34 -41.27
N THR A 485 -30.45 27.76 -42.09
CA THR A 485 -31.43 26.76 -41.65
C THR A 485 -31.26 25.43 -42.36
N ASN A 486 -31.55 24.32 -41.66
CA ASN A 486 -31.47 22.99 -42.26
C ASN A 486 -32.49 22.85 -43.40
N ALA A 487 -32.01 22.51 -44.60
CA ALA A 487 -32.81 22.53 -45.82
C ALA A 487 -33.91 21.45 -45.87
N ASP A 488 -33.65 20.30 -45.23
CA ASP A 488 -34.53 19.14 -45.17
C ASP A 488 -34.74 18.69 -43.72
N ALA A 489 -35.80 17.91 -43.48
CA ALA A 489 -36.02 17.28 -42.18
C ALA A 489 -34.89 16.28 -41.88
N ILE A 490 -34.41 16.26 -40.64
CA ILE A 490 -33.32 15.38 -40.18
C ILE A 490 -33.93 14.31 -39.27
N THR A 491 -33.71 13.04 -39.62
CA THR A 491 -34.16 11.90 -38.81
C THR A 491 -32.97 11.08 -38.31
N LYS A 492 -32.94 10.79 -37.01
CA LYS A 492 -31.94 9.93 -36.36
C LYS A 492 -32.63 9.00 -35.37
N SER A 493 -32.15 7.79 -35.21
CA SER A 493 -32.71 6.84 -34.23
C SER A 493 -31.66 6.40 -33.24
N VAL A 494 -32.08 6.16 -32.01
CA VAL A 494 -31.24 5.60 -30.94
C VAL A 494 -32.02 4.51 -30.21
N MET A 495 -31.31 3.51 -29.72
CA MET A 495 -31.89 2.50 -28.84
C MET A 495 -31.64 2.92 -27.39
N VAL A 496 -32.72 3.05 -26.60
CA VAL A 496 -32.65 3.17 -25.14
C VAL A 496 -32.93 1.80 -24.52
N SER A 497 -32.28 1.52 -23.40
CA SER A 497 -32.44 0.25 -22.68
C SER A 497 -32.83 0.53 -21.24
N LYS A 498 -33.68 -0.35 -20.71
CA LYS A 498 -34.04 -0.41 -19.30
C LYS A 498 -32.81 -0.80 -18.48
N ASP A 499 -32.63 -0.15 -17.35
CA ASP A 499 -31.66 -0.53 -16.34
C ASP A 499 -32.21 -1.69 -15.52
N ALA A 500 -31.47 -2.80 -15.55
CA ALA A 500 -31.79 -4.02 -14.82
C ALA A 500 -30.70 -4.37 -13.79
N THR A 501 -29.72 -3.47 -13.61
CA THR A 501 -28.62 -3.67 -12.65
C THR A 501 -29.10 -3.26 -11.28
N ALA A 502 -28.88 -4.10 -10.28
CA ALA A 502 -29.20 -3.74 -8.91
C ALA A 502 -27.99 -3.05 -8.25
N PRO A 503 -28.22 -2.03 -7.40
CA PRO A 503 -27.14 -1.38 -6.69
C PRO A 503 -26.47 -2.38 -5.73
N SER A 504 -25.15 -2.50 -5.85
CA SER A 504 -24.32 -3.40 -5.03
C SER A 504 -23.32 -2.59 -4.19
N VAL A 505 -23.03 -3.05 -2.97
CA VAL A 505 -22.07 -2.35 -2.09
C VAL A 505 -20.66 -2.56 -2.63
N GLU A 506 -19.98 -1.45 -2.94
CA GLU A 506 -18.58 -1.46 -3.38
C GLU A 506 -17.61 -1.19 -2.22
N LYS A 507 -17.99 -0.32 -1.28
CA LYS A 507 -17.09 0.16 -0.24
C LYS A 507 -17.84 0.55 1.03
N VAL A 508 -17.23 0.31 2.18
CA VAL A 508 -17.67 0.81 3.48
C VAL A 508 -16.51 1.54 4.15
N GLU A 509 -16.74 2.76 4.66
CA GLU A 509 -15.72 3.60 5.28
C GLU A 509 -16.25 4.20 6.58
N THR A 510 -15.48 4.15 7.66
CA THR A 510 -15.86 4.82 8.91
C THR A 510 -15.65 6.32 8.82
N THR A 511 -16.57 7.08 9.42
CA THR A 511 -16.43 8.52 9.64
C THR A 511 -15.84 8.71 11.02
N VAL A 512 -14.71 9.42 11.11
CA VAL A 512 -14.01 9.69 12.36
C VAL A 512 -13.99 11.20 12.59
N GLU A 513 -14.49 11.64 13.75
CA GLU A 513 -14.39 13.03 14.21
C GLU A 513 -13.72 13.06 15.58
N ASN A 514 -12.68 13.87 15.74
CA ASN A 514 -11.88 13.96 16.97
C ASN A 514 -11.31 12.62 17.47
N GLY A 515 -11.14 11.64 16.58
CA GLY A 515 -10.65 10.30 16.89
C GLY A 515 -11.77 9.28 17.17
N ASP A 516 -12.99 9.72 17.41
CA ASP A 516 -14.14 8.85 17.66
C ASP A 516 -14.82 8.45 16.35
N VAL A 517 -15.26 7.20 16.25
CA VAL A 517 -16.09 6.76 15.12
C VAL A 517 -17.51 7.31 15.31
N THR A 518 -17.86 8.35 14.57
CA THR A 518 -19.18 9.03 14.65
C THR A 518 -20.18 8.52 13.61
N GLY A 519 -19.72 7.70 12.68
CA GLY A 519 -20.54 7.23 11.56
C GLY A 519 -19.78 6.30 10.64
N PHE A 520 -20.41 5.96 9.52
CA PHE A 520 -19.77 5.31 8.39
C PHE A 520 -20.53 5.61 7.10
N LYS A 521 -19.90 5.37 5.95
CA LYS A 521 -20.47 5.58 4.62
C LYS A 521 -20.43 4.27 3.86
N VAL A 522 -21.53 3.94 3.21
CA VAL A 522 -21.65 2.79 2.31
C VAL A 522 -21.76 3.32 0.89
N THR A 523 -20.79 2.98 0.04
CA THR A 523 -20.76 3.36 -1.37
C THR A 523 -21.30 2.22 -2.22
N TYR A 524 -22.23 2.52 -3.11
CA TYR A 524 -22.84 1.59 -4.05
C TYR A 524 -22.27 1.77 -5.47
N SER A 525 -22.44 0.74 -6.31
CA SER A 525 -22.00 0.73 -7.71
C SER A 525 -22.65 1.82 -8.59
N GLU A 526 -23.81 2.31 -8.17
CA GLU A 526 -24.65 3.26 -8.89
C GLU A 526 -25.42 4.18 -7.94
N ASP A 527 -26.10 5.18 -8.51
CA ASP A 527 -26.87 6.15 -7.73
C ASP A 527 -28.09 5.49 -7.06
N VAL A 528 -28.25 5.72 -5.77
CA VAL A 528 -29.40 5.24 -4.98
C VAL A 528 -30.34 6.38 -4.63
N GLN A 529 -31.62 6.07 -4.35
CA GLN A 529 -32.64 7.09 -4.11
C GLN A 529 -33.41 6.96 -2.79
N ALA A 530 -33.51 5.76 -2.23
CA ALA A 530 -34.31 5.49 -1.05
C ALA A 530 -33.54 4.61 -0.07
N VAL A 531 -33.76 4.85 1.23
CA VAL A 531 -33.26 4.01 2.32
C VAL A 531 -34.48 3.48 3.08
N ASP A 532 -34.58 2.16 3.23
CA ASP A 532 -35.58 1.51 4.07
C ASP A 532 -34.94 1.04 5.39
N ALA A 533 -34.98 1.89 6.41
CA ALA A 533 -34.40 1.59 7.73
C ALA A 533 -35.02 0.33 8.40
N SER A 534 -36.20 -0.12 7.98
CA SER A 534 -36.81 -1.36 8.49
C SER A 534 -36.08 -2.63 8.02
N LYS A 535 -35.18 -2.48 7.02
CA LYS A 535 -34.35 -3.55 6.45
C LYS A 535 -32.97 -3.65 7.09
N VAL A 536 -32.74 -2.94 8.19
CA VAL A 536 -31.46 -2.98 8.93
C VAL A 536 -31.64 -3.71 10.25
N SER A 537 -30.81 -4.72 10.50
CA SER A 537 -30.62 -5.30 11.83
C SER A 537 -29.21 -5.02 12.34
N VAL A 538 -29.09 -4.76 13.64
CA VAL A 538 -27.81 -4.50 14.29
C VAL A 538 -27.57 -5.51 15.41
N VAL A 539 -26.38 -6.09 15.46
CA VAL A 539 -25.96 -7.01 16.53
C VAL A 539 -24.62 -6.58 17.10
N ASN A 540 -24.48 -6.49 18.43
CA ASN A 540 -23.20 -6.15 19.06
C ASN A 540 -22.27 -7.39 19.19
N SER A 541 -21.03 -7.20 19.65
CA SER A 541 -20.05 -8.29 19.75
C SER A 541 -20.44 -9.41 20.72
N LYS A 542 -21.38 -9.13 21.62
CA LYS A 542 -21.94 -10.07 22.60
C LYS A 542 -23.13 -10.87 22.04
N GLY A 543 -23.56 -10.59 20.81
CA GLY A 543 -24.69 -11.24 20.15
C GLY A 543 -26.07 -10.66 20.51
N GLU A 544 -26.13 -9.48 21.12
CA GLU A 544 -27.39 -8.79 21.42
C GLU A 544 -27.92 -8.07 20.18
N ILE A 545 -29.20 -8.30 19.84
CA ILE A 545 -29.88 -7.62 18.74
C ILE A 545 -30.38 -6.26 19.24
N LEU A 546 -29.99 -5.19 18.55
CA LEU A 546 -30.29 -3.81 18.91
C LEU A 546 -31.24 -3.18 17.89
N SER A 547 -32.09 -2.27 18.37
CA SER A 547 -32.93 -1.43 17.50
C SER A 547 -32.04 -0.51 16.69
N PHE A 548 -32.14 -0.54 15.35
CA PHE A 548 -31.36 0.33 14.46
C PHE A 548 -31.48 1.81 14.85
N ALA A 549 -32.68 2.28 15.19
CA ALA A 549 -32.92 3.67 15.59
C ALA A 549 -32.22 4.10 16.89
N ASN A 550 -31.79 3.15 17.73
CA ASN A 550 -31.01 3.43 18.94
C ASN A 550 -29.50 3.34 18.70
N VAL A 551 -29.08 2.92 17.50
CA VAL A 551 -27.68 2.69 17.14
C VAL A 551 -27.23 3.74 16.13
N ALA A 552 -28.05 4.02 15.11
CA ALA A 552 -27.69 4.90 14.01
C ALA A 552 -28.92 5.46 13.28
N SER A 553 -28.67 6.48 12.47
CA SER A 553 -29.55 6.92 11.39
C SER A 553 -28.84 6.74 10.05
N ALA A 554 -29.60 6.68 8.95
CA ALA A 554 -29.06 6.54 7.60
C ALA A 554 -29.76 7.48 6.62
N ALA A 555 -28.99 8.08 5.71
CA ALA A 555 -29.51 8.92 4.63
C ALA A 555 -28.63 8.84 3.38
N VAL A 556 -29.23 8.96 2.19
CA VAL A 556 -28.46 9.14 0.95
C VAL A 556 -27.71 10.48 1.03
N SER A 557 -26.43 10.47 0.68
CA SER A 557 -25.57 11.66 0.69
C SER A 557 -26.09 12.71 -0.28
N ALA A 558 -26.13 13.97 0.17
CA ALA A 558 -26.58 15.09 -0.64
C ALA A 558 -25.57 15.50 -1.72
N THR A 559 -24.30 15.11 -1.59
CA THR A 559 -23.22 15.47 -2.53
C THR A 559 -22.81 14.32 -3.44
N ASP A 560 -23.14 13.08 -3.08
CA ASP A 560 -22.85 11.87 -3.86
C ASP A 560 -23.96 10.84 -3.65
N SER A 561 -24.89 10.73 -4.60
CA SER A 561 -26.02 9.80 -4.47
C SER A 561 -25.66 8.32 -4.55
N LYS A 562 -24.40 7.96 -4.79
CA LYS A 562 -23.92 6.58 -4.62
C LYS A 562 -23.66 6.22 -3.17
N GLN A 563 -23.62 7.20 -2.27
CA GLN A 563 -23.27 6.99 -0.87
C GLN A 563 -24.49 7.07 0.05
N VAL A 564 -24.62 6.12 0.96
CA VAL A 564 -25.49 6.22 2.13
C VAL A 564 -24.61 6.51 3.34
N VAL A 565 -24.87 7.65 3.98
CA VAL A 565 -24.19 8.07 5.20
C VAL A 565 -24.99 7.56 6.40
N PHE A 566 -24.30 6.83 7.26
CA PHE A 566 -24.79 6.40 8.56
C PHE A 566 -24.16 7.25 9.64
N THR A 567 -25.00 7.84 10.49
CA THR A 567 -24.56 8.61 11.66
C THR A 567 -24.90 7.80 12.89
N LEU A 568 -23.88 7.41 13.67
CA LEU A 568 -24.07 6.66 14.90
C LEU A 568 -24.73 7.54 15.97
N ASP A 569 -25.55 6.94 16.82
CA ASP A 569 -26.12 7.63 17.97
C ASP A 569 -25.00 7.98 18.96
N PRO A 570 -24.87 9.25 19.42
CA PRO A 570 -23.80 9.66 20.32
C PRO A 570 -23.77 8.92 21.67
N SER A 571 -24.84 8.21 22.04
CA SER A 571 -24.94 7.42 23.27
C SER A 571 -24.55 5.94 23.09
N ILE A 572 -24.19 5.53 21.88
CA ILE A 572 -23.75 4.15 21.60
C ILE A 572 -22.48 3.83 22.40
N GLN A 573 -22.38 2.61 22.92
CA GLN A 573 -21.20 2.17 23.68
C GLN A 573 -20.07 1.77 22.74
N ALA A 574 -18.83 1.87 23.20
CA ALA A 574 -17.70 1.31 22.48
C ALA A 574 -17.81 -0.23 22.39
N ASP A 575 -18.02 -0.75 21.17
CA ASP A 575 -18.18 -2.17 20.86
C ASP A 575 -18.06 -2.39 19.33
N LYS A 576 -18.04 -3.65 18.89
CA LYS A 576 -18.21 -4.02 17.48
C LYS A 576 -19.68 -4.26 17.18
N TYR A 577 -20.20 -3.55 16.17
CA TYR A 577 -21.59 -3.65 15.73
C TYR A 577 -21.65 -4.23 14.32
N SER A 578 -22.30 -5.37 14.16
CA SER A 578 -22.65 -5.94 12.86
C SER A 578 -23.92 -5.26 12.34
N PHE A 579 -23.87 -4.70 11.15
CA PHE A 579 -25.02 -4.16 10.43
C PHE A 579 -25.37 -5.12 9.30
N ASP A 580 -26.56 -5.72 9.36
CA ASP A 580 -27.08 -6.56 8.28
C ASP A 580 -28.19 -5.80 7.55
N PHE A 581 -28.05 -5.70 6.23
CA PHE A 581 -29.01 -5.09 5.33
C PHE A 581 -29.73 -6.19 4.56
N ALA A 582 -31.05 -6.21 4.65
CA ALA A 582 -31.88 -7.10 3.84
C ALA A 582 -32.01 -6.58 2.40
N GLU A 583 -32.47 -7.45 1.49
CA GLU A 583 -32.77 -7.07 0.10
C GLU A 583 -33.75 -5.88 0.06
N GLY A 584 -33.42 -4.90 -0.78
CA GLY A 584 -34.17 -3.66 -0.94
C GLY A 584 -33.98 -2.66 0.20
N PHE A 585 -32.89 -2.76 0.97
CA PHE A 585 -32.47 -1.69 1.88
C PHE A 585 -32.31 -0.35 1.13
N VAL A 586 -31.72 -0.39 -0.06
CA VAL A 586 -31.78 0.73 -1.01
C VAL A 586 -32.34 0.29 -2.36
N THR A 587 -32.82 1.26 -3.13
CA THR A 587 -33.08 1.10 -4.56
C THR A 587 -32.28 2.11 -5.37
N ASP A 588 -31.95 1.77 -6.60
CA ASP A 588 -31.37 2.70 -7.57
C ASP A 588 -32.37 3.79 -8.00
N LYS A 589 -31.92 4.64 -8.93
CA LYS A 589 -32.72 5.69 -9.59
C LYS A 589 -33.36 5.27 -10.93
N ALA A 590 -33.40 3.97 -11.24
CA ALA A 590 -34.01 3.51 -12.48
C ALA A 590 -35.52 3.83 -12.50
N LEU A 591 -36.10 4.00 -13.70
CA LEU A 591 -37.54 4.22 -13.93
C LEU A 591 -38.39 3.10 -13.31
N SER A 592 -37.84 1.90 -13.22
CA SER A 592 -38.35 0.81 -12.38
C SER A 592 -37.26 0.43 -11.37
N PRO A 593 -37.27 1.00 -10.15
CA PRO A 593 -36.12 0.89 -9.25
C PRO A 593 -35.77 -0.56 -8.91
N ASN A 594 -34.50 -0.94 -9.07
CA ASN A 594 -34.02 -2.27 -8.68
C ASN A 594 -33.58 -2.28 -7.22
N LYS A 595 -33.84 -3.39 -6.54
CA LYS A 595 -33.55 -3.55 -5.10
C LYS A 595 -32.11 -4.00 -4.90
N SER A 596 -31.39 -3.37 -3.96
CA SER A 596 -30.08 -3.86 -3.55
C SER A 596 -30.16 -5.28 -3.00
N THR A 597 -29.12 -6.08 -3.22
CA THR A 597 -29.01 -7.40 -2.57
C THR A 597 -28.73 -7.26 -1.08
N ALA A 598 -29.00 -8.31 -0.31
CA ALA A 598 -28.62 -8.34 1.10
C ALA A 598 -27.10 -8.21 1.28
N ASN A 599 -26.65 -7.52 2.32
CA ASN A 599 -25.24 -7.30 2.65
C ASN A 599 -25.05 -7.23 4.18
N SER A 600 -23.85 -7.52 4.66
CA SER A 600 -23.52 -7.42 6.09
C SER A 600 -22.06 -6.97 6.25
N PHE A 601 -21.81 -6.12 7.24
CA PHE A 601 -20.46 -5.73 7.65
C PHE A 601 -20.43 -5.32 9.13
N THR A 602 -19.22 -5.24 9.68
CA THR A 602 -19.01 -4.84 11.07
C THR A 602 -18.36 -3.46 11.14
N VAL A 603 -18.86 -2.62 12.03
CA VAL A 603 -18.30 -1.32 12.39
C VAL A 603 -17.71 -1.43 13.80
N ASP A 604 -16.43 -1.10 13.94
CA ASP A 604 -15.73 -1.07 15.22
C ASP A 604 -15.87 0.33 15.82
N VAL A 605 -16.73 0.48 16.82
CA VAL A 605 -16.93 1.73 17.54
C VAL A 605 -15.94 1.74 18.69
N THR A 606 -14.82 2.41 18.47
CA THR A 606 -13.77 2.59 19.50
C THR A 606 -13.93 3.96 20.15
N ASP A 607 -13.80 4.03 21.48
CA ASP A 607 -13.59 5.30 22.19
C ASP A 607 -12.18 5.80 21.82
N ALA A 608 -12.07 7.02 21.29
CA ALA A 608 -10.78 7.68 21.21
C ALA A 608 -10.21 7.81 22.62
N ASP A 609 -8.92 7.48 22.77
CA ASP A 609 -8.10 7.68 23.97
C ASP A 609 -8.18 6.67 25.13
N LYS A 610 -8.62 5.43 24.89
CA LYS A 610 -8.17 4.31 25.76
C LYS A 610 -7.52 3.20 24.95
N PRO A 611 -6.25 2.86 25.22
CA PRO A 611 -5.70 1.61 24.73
C PRO A 611 -6.67 0.49 25.12
N VAL A 612 -6.96 -0.42 24.19
CA VAL A 612 -7.52 -1.71 24.59
C VAL A 612 -6.52 -2.29 25.57
N GLU A 613 -6.89 -2.34 26.85
CA GLU A 613 -6.06 -2.94 27.89
C GLU A 613 -5.88 -4.41 27.52
N THR A 614 -4.78 -4.73 26.85
CA THR A 614 -4.43 -6.11 26.48
C THR A 614 -3.89 -6.87 27.68
N SER A 615 -3.77 -6.21 28.84
CA SER A 615 -3.20 -6.79 30.05
C SER A 615 -3.97 -6.50 31.32
N PHE A 616 -3.84 -7.38 32.31
CA PHE A 616 -4.34 -7.18 33.67
C PHE A 616 -3.26 -7.54 34.70
N THR A 617 -3.40 -7.05 35.94
CA THR A 617 -2.48 -7.36 37.04
C THR A 617 -3.08 -8.42 37.95
N ILE A 618 -2.30 -9.46 38.26
CA ILE A 618 -2.66 -10.44 39.29
C ILE A 618 -2.59 -9.75 40.65
N ALA A 619 -3.60 -9.98 41.49
CA ALA A 619 -3.75 -9.32 42.78
C ALA A 619 -2.75 -9.85 43.80
N ASP A 620 -2.63 -11.18 43.93
CA ASP A 620 -1.72 -11.81 44.89
C ASP A 620 -1.46 -13.29 44.59
N ALA A 621 -0.42 -13.86 45.21
CA ALA A 621 -0.22 -15.30 45.31
C ALA A 621 0.35 -15.66 46.69
N THR A 622 -0.32 -16.60 47.36
CA THR A 622 0.08 -17.10 48.69
C THR A 622 0.22 -18.61 48.66
N ALA A 623 0.97 -19.17 49.59
CA ALA A 623 1.09 -20.61 49.73
C ALA A 623 0.93 -21.04 51.18
N ALA A 624 0.25 -22.17 51.36
CA ALA A 624 0.14 -22.88 52.62
C ALA A 624 0.07 -24.38 52.32
N ASP A 625 0.81 -25.20 53.08
CA ASP A 625 0.84 -26.66 52.93
C ASP A 625 1.09 -27.13 51.48
N ASN A 626 2.03 -26.46 50.78
CA ASN A 626 2.34 -26.71 49.37
C ASN A 626 1.16 -26.57 48.39
N VAL A 627 0.12 -25.81 48.78
CA VAL A 627 -0.93 -25.34 47.91
C VAL A 627 -0.75 -23.85 47.66
N VAL A 628 -0.49 -23.46 46.41
CA VAL A 628 -0.39 -22.06 46.00
C VAL A 628 -1.77 -21.57 45.59
N THR A 629 -2.28 -20.55 46.27
CA THR A 629 -3.51 -19.85 45.87
C THR A 629 -3.14 -18.56 45.14
N VAL A 630 -3.55 -18.46 43.87
CA VAL A 630 -3.37 -17.26 43.04
C VAL A 630 -4.69 -16.51 42.96
N ASP A 631 -4.67 -15.23 43.29
CA ASP A 631 -5.80 -14.30 43.16
C ASP A 631 -5.58 -13.40 41.95
N PHE A 632 -6.38 -13.60 40.91
CA PHE A 632 -6.29 -12.86 39.65
C PHE A 632 -6.97 -11.49 39.72
N GLY A 633 -7.78 -11.21 40.74
CA GLY A 633 -8.59 -9.98 40.85
C GLY A 633 -9.75 -9.88 39.84
N GLU A 634 -9.66 -10.58 38.70
CA GLU A 634 -10.66 -10.66 37.64
C GLU A 634 -10.97 -12.12 37.26
N LYS A 635 -12.10 -12.35 36.59
CA LYS A 635 -12.47 -13.71 36.14
C LYS A 635 -11.58 -14.16 34.98
N VAL A 636 -10.97 -15.33 35.11
CA VAL A 636 -10.04 -15.90 34.13
C VAL A 636 -10.59 -17.14 33.42
N LYS A 637 -10.03 -17.43 32.24
CA LYS A 637 -10.46 -18.57 31.40
C LYS A 637 -10.19 -19.90 32.09
N ALA A 638 -11.15 -20.82 31.94
CA ALA A 638 -11.07 -22.19 32.44
C ALA A 638 -10.48 -23.18 31.41
N THR A 639 -10.59 -22.89 30.12
CA THR A 639 -10.19 -23.81 29.02
C THR A 639 -9.58 -23.04 27.85
N GLY A 640 -8.91 -23.77 26.94
CA GLY A 640 -8.30 -23.21 25.74
C GLY A 640 -6.97 -22.48 26.00
N ASN A 641 -6.52 -21.73 25.00
CA ASN A 641 -5.28 -20.94 25.10
C ASN A 641 -5.44 -19.84 26.16
N GLY A 642 -4.44 -19.71 27.05
CA GLY A 642 -4.48 -18.78 28.18
C GLY A 642 -5.34 -19.21 29.37
N SER A 643 -5.70 -20.51 29.48
CA SER A 643 -6.42 -21.03 30.65
C SER A 643 -5.60 -20.93 31.94
N ALA A 644 -6.25 -20.48 33.02
CA ALA A 644 -5.68 -20.49 34.37
C ALA A 644 -5.58 -21.91 34.96
N LEU A 645 -6.22 -22.91 34.36
CA LEU A 645 -6.10 -24.31 34.79
C LEU A 645 -4.97 -25.05 34.05
N SER A 646 -4.17 -24.35 33.25
CA SER A 646 -3.02 -24.95 32.54
C SER A 646 -1.76 -24.93 33.41
N PRO A 647 -1.13 -26.08 33.72
CA PRO A 647 0.14 -26.11 34.45
C PRO A 647 1.27 -25.32 33.78
N ALA A 648 1.25 -25.20 32.45
CA ALA A 648 2.24 -24.45 31.68
C ALA A 648 2.25 -22.94 31.99
N ALA A 649 1.19 -22.41 32.62
CA ALA A 649 1.12 -21.00 33.02
C ALA A 649 1.95 -20.70 34.28
N TYR A 650 2.47 -21.72 34.98
CA TYR A 650 3.04 -21.59 36.31
C TYR A 650 4.47 -22.14 36.39
N GLN A 651 5.33 -21.44 37.15
CA GLN A 651 6.69 -21.89 37.45
C GLN A 651 7.00 -21.66 38.93
N LEU A 652 7.82 -22.54 39.51
CA LEU A 652 8.41 -22.40 40.84
C LEU A 652 9.93 -22.49 40.71
N ASN A 653 10.67 -21.50 41.21
CA ASN A 653 12.13 -21.38 41.08
C ASN A 653 12.61 -21.58 39.63
N GLY A 654 11.85 -21.07 38.66
CA GLY A 654 12.13 -21.15 37.22
C GLY A 654 11.80 -22.50 36.57
N THR A 655 11.32 -23.49 37.32
CA THR A 655 10.89 -24.79 36.80
C THR A 655 9.38 -24.79 36.55
N ALA A 656 8.96 -25.17 35.35
CA ALA A 656 7.54 -25.27 35.00
C ALA A 656 6.85 -26.41 35.77
N LEU A 657 5.59 -26.21 36.13
CA LEU A 657 4.82 -27.24 36.81
C LEU A 657 4.51 -28.41 35.86
N PRO A 658 4.58 -29.68 36.32
CA PRO A 658 4.22 -30.87 35.54
C PRO A 658 2.79 -30.85 34.99
N ALA A 659 2.55 -31.53 33.88
CA ALA A 659 1.25 -31.53 33.19
C ALA A 659 0.10 -32.16 34.01
N ASP A 660 0.42 -33.00 34.99
CA ASP A 660 -0.49 -33.65 35.92
C ASP A 660 -0.70 -32.87 37.22
N THR A 661 -0.13 -31.66 37.34
CA THR A 661 -0.36 -30.78 38.49
C THR A 661 -1.85 -30.50 38.67
N LYS A 662 -2.35 -30.67 39.89
CA LYS A 662 -3.75 -30.43 40.22
C LYS A 662 -4.00 -28.93 40.40
N ILE A 663 -4.78 -28.35 39.48
CA ILE A 663 -5.16 -26.93 39.48
C ILE A 663 -6.67 -26.83 39.41
N GLU A 664 -7.29 -26.19 40.40
CA GLU A 664 -8.74 -26.05 40.51
C GLU A 664 -9.09 -24.63 40.91
N PHE A 665 -10.22 -24.11 40.41
CA PHE A 665 -10.75 -22.86 40.95
C PHE A 665 -11.12 -23.01 42.43
N ALA A 666 -10.83 -21.98 43.22
CA ALA A 666 -11.25 -21.93 44.61
C ALA A 666 -12.78 -22.01 44.70
N LYS A 667 -13.27 -22.55 45.81
CA LYS A 667 -14.71 -22.65 46.08
C LYS A 667 -15.03 -21.97 47.41
N THR A 668 -15.99 -21.07 47.38
CA THR A 668 -16.55 -20.44 48.58
C THR A 668 -17.99 -20.91 48.74
N ALA A 669 -18.28 -21.62 49.83
CA ALA A 669 -19.60 -22.23 50.09
C ALA A 669 -20.13 -23.11 48.93
N GLY A 670 -19.23 -23.81 48.22
CA GLY A 670 -19.58 -24.70 47.10
C GLY A 670 -19.74 -24.01 45.74
N VAL A 671 -19.65 -22.67 45.68
CA VAL A 671 -19.69 -21.90 44.44
C VAL A 671 -18.27 -21.67 43.93
N ILE A 672 -18.06 -21.88 42.62
CA ILE A 672 -16.77 -21.66 41.96
C ILE A 672 -16.46 -20.16 41.93
N ASP A 673 -15.26 -19.80 42.39
CA ASP A 673 -14.69 -18.46 42.26
C ASP A 673 -13.67 -18.44 41.10
N GLN A 674 -14.09 -17.93 39.94
CA GLN A 674 -13.22 -17.81 38.76
C GLN A 674 -12.15 -16.71 38.87
N THR A 675 -12.06 -16.02 40.01
CA THR A 675 -10.98 -15.06 40.28
C THR A 675 -9.80 -15.70 41.01
N LYS A 676 -9.94 -16.94 41.52
CA LYS A 676 -8.88 -17.59 42.31
C LYS A 676 -8.67 -19.05 41.91
N VAL A 677 -7.42 -19.48 41.82
CA VAL A 677 -7.06 -20.90 41.63
C VAL A 677 -6.20 -21.40 42.77
N ASN A 678 -6.43 -22.65 43.15
CA ASN A 678 -5.59 -23.41 44.06
C ASN A 678 -4.76 -24.42 43.24
N ILE A 679 -3.45 -24.36 43.41
CA ILE A 679 -2.46 -25.19 42.73
C ILE A 679 -1.81 -26.08 43.79
N THR A 680 -2.10 -27.37 43.78
CA THR A 680 -1.43 -28.33 44.67
C THR A 680 -0.11 -28.74 44.02
N LEU A 681 1.03 -28.39 44.64
CA LEU A 681 2.34 -28.77 44.13
C LEU A 681 2.47 -30.30 44.14
N PRO A 682 2.92 -30.93 43.03
CA PRO A 682 3.06 -32.38 42.96
C PRO A 682 4.03 -32.91 44.02
N GLU A 683 3.77 -34.11 44.52
CA GLU A 683 4.68 -34.83 45.43
C GLU A 683 6.08 -34.99 44.77
N GLY A 684 7.14 -34.76 45.54
CA GLY A 684 8.53 -34.80 45.05
C GLY A 684 8.97 -33.62 44.18
N PHE A 685 8.13 -32.59 44.00
CA PHE A 685 8.48 -31.41 43.19
C PHE A 685 9.37 -30.41 43.94
N VAL A 686 9.16 -30.24 45.25
CA VAL A 686 9.95 -29.39 46.13
C VAL A 686 10.92 -30.28 46.90
N LYS A 687 12.22 -30.16 46.62
CA LYS A 687 13.29 -31.01 47.20
C LYS A 687 13.95 -30.47 48.44
N THR A 688 13.66 -29.21 48.77
CA THR A 688 14.21 -28.50 49.92
C THR A 688 13.21 -27.40 50.28
N SER A 689 12.87 -27.27 51.56
CA SER A 689 12.02 -26.17 52.05
C SER A 689 12.64 -24.81 51.71
N ASP A 690 11.80 -23.89 51.23
CA ASP A 690 12.20 -22.55 50.81
C ASP A 690 11.11 -21.55 51.22
N THR A 691 11.46 -20.65 52.15
CA THR A 691 10.56 -19.61 52.66
C THR A 691 10.31 -18.48 51.67
N LYS A 692 11.04 -18.44 50.55
CA LYS A 692 10.96 -17.39 49.52
C LYS A 692 11.11 -17.98 48.11
N ALA A 693 10.53 -19.15 47.86
CA ALA A 693 10.53 -19.73 46.52
C ALA A 693 9.87 -18.76 45.53
N ILE A 694 10.50 -18.59 44.37
CA ILE A 694 10.05 -17.63 43.36
C ILE A 694 8.94 -18.28 42.53
N PHE A 695 7.70 -17.87 42.77
CA PHE A 695 6.54 -18.29 42.01
C PHE A 695 6.26 -17.29 40.88
N ARG A 696 6.03 -17.81 39.67
CA ARG A 696 5.78 -17.00 38.47
C ARG A 696 4.52 -17.46 37.76
N VAL A 697 3.73 -16.48 37.30
CA VAL A 697 2.54 -16.71 36.46
C VAL A 697 2.70 -16.00 35.12
N THR A 698 2.42 -16.70 34.02
CA THR A 698 2.52 -16.14 32.66
C THR A 698 1.42 -16.66 31.74
N GLY A 699 0.87 -15.76 30.92
CA GLY A 699 0.00 -16.12 29.81
C GLY A 699 -1.44 -16.47 30.18
N VAL A 700 -1.86 -16.26 31.43
CA VAL A 700 -3.26 -16.42 31.85
C VAL A 700 -4.10 -15.29 31.26
N GLN A 701 -5.31 -15.62 30.80
CA GLN A 701 -6.24 -14.68 30.19
C GLN A 701 -7.53 -14.50 30.99
N THR A 702 -8.03 -13.27 31.03
CA THR A 702 -9.40 -12.95 31.47
C THR A 702 -10.45 -13.42 30.44
N LEU A 703 -11.73 -13.40 30.82
CA LEU A 703 -12.83 -13.80 29.92
C LEU A 703 -12.94 -12.91 28.65
N ASP A 704 -12.47 -11.67 28.71
CA ASP A 704 -12.38 -10.70 27.60
C ASP A 704 -11.00 -10.70 26.90
N ASN A 705 -10.17 -11.72 27.14
CA ASN A 705 -8.87 -11.96 26.50
C ASN A 705 -7.70 -11.03 26.90
N LYS A 706 -7.78 -10.29 28.01
CA LYS A 706 -6.60 -9.59 28.56
C LYS A 706 -5.60 -10.61 29.10
N VAL A 707 -4.30 -10.43 28.85
CA VAL A 707 -3.23 -11.33 29.30
C VAL A 707 -2.58 -10.80 30.57
N ASN A 708 -2.30 -11.64 31.56
CA ASN A 708 -1.67 -11.15 32.79
C ASN A 708 -0.28 -10.54 32.52
N ASN A 709 0.01 -9.42 33.18
CA ASN A 709 1.37 -8.89 33.28
C ASN A 709 2.29 -9.92 33.96
N SER A 710 3.60 -9.85 33.68
CA SER A 710 4.58 -10.73 34.34
C SER A 710 4.44 -10.62 35.85
N PHE A 711 3.97 -11.70 36.47
CA PHE A 711 3.75 -11.75 37.91
C PHE A 711 4.78 -12.67 38.55
N ILE A 712 5.46 -12.15 39.57
CA ILE A 712 6.45 -12.87 40.36
C ILE A 712 6.18 -12.56 41.83
N ALA A 713 6.01 -13.59 42.64
CA ALA A 713 5.82 -13.45 44.08
C ALA A 713 6.66 -14.50 44.83
N PRO A 714 7.24 -14.16 46.00
CA PRO A 714 7.80 -15.16 46.88
C PRO A 714 6.66 -15.94 47.56
N VAL A 715 6.78 -17.26 47.56
CA VAL A 715 5.86 -18.16 48.28
C VAL A 715 6.67 -19.06 49.21
N GLU A 716 6.08 -19.41 50.36
CA GLU A 716 6.66 -20.36 51.29
C GLU A 716 6.25 -21.78 50.90
N VAL A 717 7.24 -22.63 50.61
CA VAL A 717 7.04 -24.03 50.27
C VAL A 717 7.89 -24.90 51.18
N THR A 718 7.37 -26.06 51.52
CA THR A 718 8.09 -27.05 52.31
C THR A 718 8.52 -28.19 51.41
N ASP A 719 9.64 -28.82 51.76
CA ASP A 719 10.06 -30.06 51.14
C ASP A 719 8.91 -31.06 51.09
N ASN A 720 8.65 -31.63 49.92
CA ASN A 720 7.65 -32.68 49.73
C ASN A 720 8.24 -33.89 48.99
N THR A 721 9.57 -34.01 49.00
CA THR A 721 10.28 -35.17 48.46
C THR A 721 10.46 -36.19 49.57
N ALA A 722 10.12 -37.45 49.28
CA ALA A 722 10.30 -38.52 50.23
C ALA A 722 11.77 -39.02 50.21
N PRO A 723 12.39 -39.29 51.37
CA PRO A 723 13.72 -39.86 51.40
C PRO A 723 13.71 -41.28 50.81
N GLU A 724 14.48 -41.50 49.75
CA GLU A 724 14.62 -42.78 49.04
C GLU A 724 15.88 -43.51 49.52
N ALA A 725 15.78 -44.77 49.94
CA ALA A 725 16.96 -45.57 50.28
C ALA A 725 17.78 -45.87 49.00
N THR A 726 19.02 -45.40 48.92
CA THR A 726 19.84 -45.52 47.70
C THR A 726 20.92 -46.59 47.79
N SER A 727 21.49 -46.81 48.98
CA SER A 727 22.57 -47.77 49.21
C SER A 727 22.65 -48.18 50.67
N PHE A 728 23.32 -49.28 50.95
CA PHE A 728 23.68 -49.65 52.31
C PHE A 728 25.06 -50.30 52.37
N VAL A 729 25.78 -50.09 53.47
CA VAL A 729 27.14 -50.61 53.67
C VAL A 729 27.28 -51.17 55.08
N ALA A 730 27.95 -52.32 55.21
CA ALA A 730 28.36 -52.84 56.51
C ALA A 730 29.52 -52.00 57.04
N THR A 731 29.29 -51.25 58.11
CA THR A 731 30.28 -50.36 58.73
C THR A 731 30.97 -50.99 59.94
N ASP A 732 30.40 -52.07 60.48
CA ASP A 732 30.97 -52.94 61.52
C ASP A 732 30.45 -54.38 61.31
N LEU A 733 30.85 -55.34 62.14
CA LEU A 733 30.37 -56.72 62.11
C LEU A 733 28.84 -56.83 62.29
N ASP A 734 28.27 -55.96 63.12
CA ASP A 734 26.86 -55.93 63.50
C ASP A 734 26.13 -54.66 63.03
N LYS A 735 26.80 -53.72 62.36
CA LYS A 735 26.21 -52.44 61.92
C LYS A 735 26.08 -52.32 60.41
N LEU A 736 24.88 -51.96 59.97
CA LEU A 736 24.55 -51.64 58.58
C LEU A 736 24.13 -50.17 58.50
N THR A 737 24.83 -49.35 57.72
CA THR A 737 24.46 -47.96 57.48
C THR A 737 23.74 -47.86 56.13
N VAL A 738 22.51 -47.35 56.14
CA VAL A 738 21.69 -47.08 54.94
C VAL A 738 21.80 -45.60 54.59
N THR A 739 22.11 -45.32 53.33
CA THR A 739 22.16 -43.97 52.78
C THR A 739 20.87 -43.69 52.02
N TYR A 740 20.30 -42.51 52.26
CA TYR A 740 19.08 -42.05 51.60
C TYR A 740 19.41 -40.94 50.57
N SER A 741 18.46 -40.61 49.70
CA SER A 741 18.54 -39.48 48.74
C SER A 741 18.71 -38.13 49.42
N GLU A 742 18.31 -38.04 50.68
CA GLU A 742 18.39 -36.87 51.55
C GLU A 742 18.59 -37.29 53.01
N ALA A 743 18.82 -36.31 53.90
CA ALA A 743 19.07 -36.57 55.31
C ALA A 743 17.77 -36.90 56.06
N LEU A 744 17.78 -37.99 56.81
CA LEU A 744 16.69 -38.35 57.72
C LEU A 744 16.66 -37.44 58.95
N ALA A 745 15.49 -37.26 59.55
CA ALA A 745 15.37 -36.62 60.86
C ALA A 745 15.97 -37.51 61.96
N ASP A 746 16.71 -36.89 62.88
CA ASP A 746 17.31 -37.61 64.01
C ASP A 746 16.23 -38.29 64.86
N ALA A 747 16.44 -39.59 65.11
CA ALA A 747 15.55 -40.43 65.88
C ALA A 747 16.36 -41.47 66.67
N THR A 748 16.12 -41.52 67.99
CA THR A 748 16.71 -42.53 68.87
C THR A 748 15.73 -43.69 69.03
N ALA A 749 16.13 -44.89 68.58
CA ALA A 749 15.34 -46.11 68.62
C ALA A 749 14.00 -46.07 67.83
N PRO A 750 13.96 -45.62 66.56
CA PRO A 750 12.78 -45.86 65.73
C PRO A 750 12.52 -47.37 65.60
N ASP A 751 11.26 -47.78 65.69
CA ASP A 751 10.87 -49.12 65.25
C ASP A 751 10.79 -49.08 63.73
N VAL A 752 11.71 -49.77 63.06
CA VAL A 752 11.82 -49.75 61.59
C VAL A 752 11.45 -51.10 60.98
N THR A 753 10.89 -52.00 61.79
CA THR A 753 10.74 -53.41 61.41
C THR A 753 9.55 -53.65 60.46
N ASP A 754 8.58 -52.72 60.39
CA ASP A 754 7.52 -52.68 59.39
C ASP A 754 7.87 -51.78 58.18
N GLU A 755 8.84 -50.88 58.30
CA GLU A 755 9.39 -50.05 57.23
C GLU A 755 10.47 -50.73 56.38
N VAL A 756 11.36 -51.52 56.99
CA VAL A 756 12.60 -52.00 56.37
C VAL A 756 12.77 -53.51 56.56
N LYS A 757 13.03 -54.21 55.46
CA LYS A 757 13.32 -55.66 55.46
C LYS A 757 14.68 -55.94 54.84
N LEU A 758 15.47 -56.78 55.51
CA LEU A 758 16.82 -57.18 55.09
C LEU A 758 16.85 -58.64 54.69
N PHE A 759 17.61 -58.97 53.65
CA PHE A 759 17.75 -60.33 53.14
C PHE A 759 19.21 -60.69 52.86
N ASP A 760 19.56 -61.95 53.06
CA ASP A 760 20.84 -62.54 52.64
C ASP A 760 20.86 -62.89 51.14
N SER A 761 22.01 -63.37 50.65
CA SER A 761 22.19 -63.72 49.23
C SER A 761 21.34 -64.90 48.76
N LYS A 762 20.68 -65.61 49.68
CA LYS A 762 19.75 -66.71 49.40
C LYS A 762 18.29 -66.29 49.60
N GLY A 763 18.03 -65.02 49.93
CA GLY A 763 16.70 -64.49 50.18
C GLY A 763 16.14 -64.78 51.58
N ALA A 764 16.94 -65.26 52.53
CA ALA A 764 16.51 -65.43 53.91
C ALA A 764 16.48 -64.08 54.63
N SER A 765 15.44 -63.85 55.43
CA SER A 765 15.28 -62.60 56.21
C SER A 765 16.34 -62.49 57.31
N ILE A 766 16.91 -61.29 57.48
CA ILE A 766 17.83 -60.94 58.56
C ILE A 766 17.10 -59.98 59.51
N ALA A 767 17.02 -60.33 60.79
CA ALA A 767 16.35 -59.53 61.80
C ALA A 767 17.14 -58.25 62.15
N ILE A 768 16.41 -57.14 62.26
CA ILE A 768 16.91 -55.87 62.81
C ILE A 768 16.67 -55.89 64.32
N THR A 769 17.71 -55.61 65.10
CA THR A 769 17.65 -55.66 66.59
C THR A 769 17.50 -54.29 67.21
N SER A 770 18.04 -53.25 66.57
CA SER A 770 17.81 -51.85 66.91
C SER A 770 18.13 -50.96 65.71
N ALA A 771 17.62 -49.74 65.73
CA ALA A 771 17.91 -48.72 64.74
C ALA A 771 18.17 -47.37 65.43
N THR A 772 18.98 -46.53 64.79
CA THR A 772 19.21 -45.13 65.19
C THR A 772 19.47 -44.30 63.94
N VAL A 773 18.98 -43.08 63.89
CA VAL A 773 19.41 -42.11 62.87
C VAL A 773 20.52 -41.26 63.47
N VAL A 774 21.67 -41.24 62.81
CA VAL A 774 22.85 -40.45 63.21
C VAL A 774 23.42 -39.77 61.97
N ASP A 775 23.67 -38.46 62.06
CA ASP A 775 24.17 -37.63 60.95
C ASP A 775 23.32 -37.79 59.67
N GLY A 776 21.99 -37.88 59.83
CA GLY A 776 21.05 -38.03 58.72
C GLY A 776 21.03 -39.40 58.04
N LYS A 777 21.73 -40.40 58.59
CA LYS A 777 21.76 -41.78 58.06
C LYS A 777 21.13 -42.78 59.02
N LEU A 778 20.43 -43.76 58.48
CA LEU A 778 19.86 -44.85 59.27
C LEU A 778 20.93 -45.91 59.53
N VAL A 779 21.23 -46.14 60.82
CA VAL A 779 22.15 -47.18 61.27
C VAL A 779 21.34 -48.29 61.92
N LEU A 780 21.42 -49.50 61.34
CA LEU A 780 20.73 -50.71 61.79
C LEU A 780 21.71 -51.65 62.50
N THR A 781 21.30 -52.22 63.62
CA THR A 781 22.03 -53.29 64.30
C THR A 781 21.45 -54.64 63.93
N VAL A 782 22.28 -55.54 63.41
CA VAL A 782 21.90 -56.89 62.93
C VAL A 782 22.89 -57.93 63.42
N ALA A 783 22.51 -59.22 63.43
CA ALA A 783 23.39 -60.30 63.89
C ALA A 783 24.64 -60.50 63.02
N ASN A 784 24.59 -60.16 61.71
CA ASN A 784 25.72 -60.22 60.79
C ASN A 784 25.49 -59.26 59.61
N ALA A 785 26.11 -58.07 59.66
CA ALA A 785 25.93 -57.04 58.64
C ALA A 785 26.57 -57.42 57.29
N ALA A 786 27.62 -58.26 57.30
CA ALA A 786 28.27 -58.70 56.08
C ALA A 786 27.39 -59.62 55.23
N ALA A 787 26.48 -60.38 55.86
CA ALA A 787 25.58 -61.32 55.20
C ALA A 787 24.39 -60.67 54.46
N VAL A 788 24.06 -59.41 54.79
CA VAL A 788 22.99 -58.67 54.11
C VAL A 788 23.40 -58.41 52.66
N SER A 789 22.56 -58.78 51.70
CA SER A 789 22.78 -58.54 50.27
C SER A 789 21.64 -57.76 49.60
N LYS A 790 20.49 -57.63 50.27
CA LYS A 790 19.33 -56.88 49.75
C LYS A 790 18.57 -56.20 50.89
N LEU A 791 18.14 -54.98 50.64
CA LEU A 791 17.25 -54.18 51.49
C LEU A 791 15.99 -53.84 50.69
N THR A 792 14.82 -53.91 51.33
CA THR A 792 13.57 -53.41 50.74
C THR A 792 12.84 -52.51 51.72
N THR A 793 12.31 -51.38 51.25
CA THR A 793 11.36 -50.57 52.02
C THR A 793 9.93 -51.05 51.77
N THR A 794 9.08 -51.00 52.80
CA THR A 794 7.67 -51.42 52.71
C THR A 794 6.74 -50.34 53.27
N THR A 795 5.46 -50.44 52.92
CA THR A 795 4.40 -49.65 53.54
C THR A 795 4.31 -49.99 55.02
N ALA A 796 4.57 -49.00 55.87
CA ALA A 796 4.56 -49.15 57.32
C ALA A 796 3.20 -48.76 57.93
N THR A 797 2.95 -49.29 59.12
CA THR A 797 1.74 -49.01 59.90
C THR A 797 1.89 -47.77 60.76
N THR A 798 3.12 -47.47 61.19
CA THR A 798 3.57 -46.21 61.76
C THR A 798 4.59 -45.55 60.82
N VAL A 799 4.90 -44.27 61.02
CA VAL A 799 5.90 -43.55 60.20
C VAL A 799 7.07 -43.22 61.11
N ASP A 800 8.05 -44.12 61.15
CA ASP A 800 9.22 -43.99 62.02
C ASP A 800 10.46 -43.48 61.24
N ILE A 801 10.49 -43.66 59.92
CA ILE A 801 11.52 -43.12 59.03
C ILE A 801 10.97 -41.95 58.22
N LYS A 802 11.45 -40.75 58.54
CA LYS A 802 11.09 -39.51 57.86
C LYS A 802 12.29 -38.58 57.73
N ASP A 803 12.21 -37.65 56.79
CA ASP A 803 13.16 -36.53 56.68
C ASP A 803 12.88 -35.43 57.73
N ALA A 804 13.66 -34.35 57.68
CA ALA A 804 13.50 -33.19 58.55
C ALA A 804 12.20 -32.39 58.30
N ALA A 805 11.59 -32.50 57.12
CA ALA A 805 10.31 -31.87 56.79
C ALA A 805 9.09 -32.73 57.18
N GLY A 806 9.34 -33.97 57.60
CA GLY A 806 8.33 -34.92 58.01
C GLY A 806 7.80 -35.82 56.89
N ASN A 807 8.41 -35.80 55.69
CA ASN A 807 8.05 -36.71 54.62
C ASN A 807 8.49 -38.12 54.99
N LYS A 808 7.55 -39.08 54.93
CA LYS A 808 7.83 -40.50 55.15
C LYS A 808 8.77 -41.03 54.07
N GLN A 809 9.60 -42.02 54.41
CA GLN A 809 10.45 -42.66 53.41
C GLN A 809 9.67 -43.20 52.21
N MET A 810 10.35 -43.26 51.06
CA MET A 810 9.78 -43.84 49.85
C MET A 810 9.59 -45.35 50.02
N GLU A 811 8.38 -45.83 49.74
CA GLU A 811 7.99 -47.23 49.91
C GLU A 811 8.33 -48.07 48.67
N ASN A 812 8.46 -49.39 48.84
CA ASN A 812 8.70 -50.37 47.76
C ASN A 812 10.03 -50.19 47.00
N ILE A 813 10.99 -49.53 47.63
CA ILE A 813 12.35 -49.40 47.11
C ILE A 813 13.11 -50.70 47.35
N VAL A 814 13.90 -51.10 46.35
CA VAL A 814 14.76 -52.28 46.43
C VAL A 814 16.20 -51.85 46.20
N VAL A 815 17.03 -52.02 47.23
CA VAL A 815 18.47 -51.76 47.17
C VAL A 815 19.20 -53.10 47.24
N ASN A 816 20.15 -53.33 46.35
CA ASN A 816 21.01 -54.51 46.39
C ASN A 816 22.44 -54.07 46.70
N LYS A 817 23.17 -54.92 47.43
CA LYS A 817 24.55 -54.67 47.85
C LYS A 817 25.55 -54.72 46.70
#